data_AF-A0A2J5HU51-F1
#
_entry.id   AF-A0A2J5HU51-F1
#
_cell.length_a   1.000
_cell.length_b   1.000
_cell.length_c   1.000
_cell.angle_alpha   90.00
_cell.angle_beta   90.00
_cell.angle_gamma   90.00
#
_symmetry.space_group_name_H-M   'P 1'
#
loop_
_entity.id
_entity.type
_entity.pdbx_description
1 polymer ?
#
loop_
_entity_poly.entity_id
_entity_poly.type
_entity_poly.pdbx_seq_one_letter_code
_entity_poly.pdbx_strand_id
1 'polypeptide(L)'
;MIRRNSDIEIQLPDAGPAIATDPLTEPDVEMLSDEPTLPLSLPVHLAARFSRKSSVARRSSTASSRRSSISSLHSHHSNASSHGASPTDHIAQHLRRTSILESRKARFADRALHAEKVRLRAALTKAATKNLQREERALAAHQARERLLAEITAKCEEEVRRAKQKAEDNREKKAAEHARLRLEMAEKFAEAEKRRVLYHQSHRRTRTSSLPATEEKKMTNAVTRSLTQDAAARTIQRAWRAHYARMVMGQFRGLNLTLDRIRDMSFEDVGALLSDNGVLATTARVLQLCGLQDMESGTMGGRGAVRTFLSSYLIVTHPTEVLSSNGEQEQDLISKARELLGAFEQVMPLLSSGHCQSVTISTELQTLGEAYNVFFSAFHAWKTHDSSVLVEIMLAQFVELELIWQTVKDDRAGGAADDYWQGIRQNQILLLARLKRLAGSDRAMQMVRDALKKAKREKKRNASKRAIPRSAEVAPASTEALTDSVASPISETFNHVDSAALQELDRQRISPHERFTRILTALPENRALVHELLINKEFKIEETQYTEPRKQVMAHMCEMMRRDVDAGMGTNWTVAMATVIQDRLLRSLRPGNSLYVLVSEVLDPKLVESQCRAGAFSYESFFDFMNTILPKLCAPYRDPVLKEFAEDQSGDAIDRLARLMGIIDLLSLDHTNFMIQVAAPQLIQEAPGYEQRTFERGLQDGSMTLGKSRRFWRTHRKIIVDELRKRDPENINGEPQPPASKVYAHGLVDLVLSNAPVSDDLIPETLELDRMRLRQLHAQAYRIVATASILLTAKNLLKRDVRSHWKAEADRILSLDFNDVRPDRIQSILESTHPMPPSASAQLAATIRRVLAPVAAACAVTDPSTEISVEVPSDAVRQDPASPDSSSHAGPSTPAGNASSFNDPVARLILSRLRTHVLSRLNASSASERVRATTTASQSLAGAGMPEFVSEVGKLTEQLEKVREVDWLCHGMVYGRVLGDGISPAPL
;
A
#
# COMPACT_ATOMS: atom_id res chain seq x y z
N MET A 1 -38.36 42.65 -52.71
CA MET A 1 -37.92 43.47 -53.87
C MET A 1 -37.67 44.89 -53.38
N ILE A 2 -36.67 45.60 -53.93
CA ILE A 2 -36.74 46.99 -54.50
C ILE A 2 -37.87 47.87 -53.91
N ARG A 3 -37.68 49.04 -53.28
CA ARG A 3 -36.62 50.09 -53.22
C ARG A 3 -36.70 50.84 -51.84
N ARG A 4 -35.66 51.52 -51.31
CA ARG A 4 -35.24 52.95 -51.49
C ARG A 4 -36.40 53.98 -51.38
N ASN A 5 -36.25 55.17 -50.76
CA ASN A 5 -35.06 55.90 -50.27
C ASN A 5 -35.44 57.03 -49.27
N SER A 6 -34.44 57.84 -48.84
CA SER A 6 -34.47 59.31 -48.60
C SER A 6 -35.24 59.92 -47.40
N ASP A 7 -34.81 61.02 -46.76
CA ASP A 7 -33.50 61.76 -46.70
C ASP A 7 -33.55 62.82 -45.54
N ILE A 8 -32.52 63.71 -45.47
CA ILE A 8 -32.46 65.04 -44.81
C ILE A 8 -31.93 65.10 -43.34
N GLU A 9 -31.10 66.06 -42.88
CA GLU A 9 -29.90 66.78 -43.41
C GLU A 9 -29.31 67.69 -42.27
N ILE A 10 -28.17 68.38 -42.52
CA ILE A 10 -27.70 69.65 -41.85
C ILE A 10 -27.24 69.55 -40.35
N GLN A 11 -26.11 70.10 -39.87
CA GLN A 11 -24.83 70.53 -40.49
C GLN A 11 -23.73 70.78 -39.39
N LEU A 12 -22.46 70.92 -39.79
CA LEU A 12 -21.30 71.35 -38.96
C LEU A 12 -21.14 72.91 -39.00
N PRO A 13 -20.06 73.60 -38.56
CA PRO A 13 -18.59 73.35 -38.66
C PRO A 13 -17.95 73.16 -37.26
N ASP A 14 -16.64 73.18 -36.95
CA ASP A 14 -15.31 73.20 -37.63
C ASP A 14 -14.27 72.64 -36.60
N ALA A 15 -12.96 72.38 -36.77
CA ALA A 15 -11.95 72.46 -37.85
C ALA A 15 -10.87 71.36 -37.51
N GLY A 16 -9.81 71.06 -38.26
CA GLY A 16 -9.23 71.61 -39.51
C GLY A 16 -7.83 72.23 -39.30
N PRO A 17 -6.86 72.17 -40.26
CA PRO A 17 -6.97 71.60 -41.61
C PRO A 17 -5.88 70.58 -42.04
N ALA A 18 -6.36 69.48 -42.64
CA ALA A 18 -5.94 68.92 -43.94
C ALA A 18 -4.61 68.13 -44.18
N ILE A 19 -4.68 67.38 -45.30
CA ILE A 19 -3.64 66.64 -46.05
C ILE A 19 -3.20 65.27 -45.44
N ALA A 20 -3.32 64.12 -46.12
CA ALA A 20 -4.17 63.74 -47.26
C ALA A 20 -4.29 62.19 -47.37
N THR A 21 -5.43 61.71 -47.91
CA THR A 21 -5.65 60.42 -48.59
C THR A 21 -5.15 59.10 -47.98
N ASP A 22 -6.09 58.39 -47.34
CA ASP A 22 -6.70 57.13 -47.84
C ASP A 22 -5.89 55.80 -47.97
N PRO A 23 -6.58 54.63 -47.89
CA PRO A 23 -6.30 53.73 -46.77
C PRO A 23 -6.32 52.22 -47.15
N LEU A 24 -6.79 51.38 -46.23
CA LEU A 24 -7.24 49.97 -46.35
C LEU A 24 -6.18 48.85 -46.15
N THR A 25 -6.45 48.08 -45.09
CA THR A 25 -6.61 46.61 -45.10
C THR A 25 -5.42 45.74 -45.52
N GLU A 26 -4.95 44.94 -44.56
CA GLU A 26 -4.03 43.80 -44.78
C GLU A 26 -4.66 42.72 -45.68
N PRO A 27 -3.90 42.19 -46.64
CA PRO A 27 -3.93 40.75 -46.85
C PRO A 27 -2.55 40.12 -47.07
N ASP A 28 -2.38 38.92 -46.48
CA ASP A 28 -1.66 37.75 -46.98
C ASP A 28 -0.22 37.81 -47.57
N VAL A 29 0.61 36.94 -46.96
CA VAL A 29 1.56 35.99 -47.61
C VAL A 29 3.02 36.42 -47.86
N GLU A 30 3.88 35.73 -47.09
CA GLU A 30 5.25 35.24 -47.39
C GLU A 30 6.53 36.10 -47.22
N MET A 31 7.52 35.39 -46.64
CA MET A 31 8.97 35.40 -46.92
C MET A 31 9.96 36.37 -46.23
N LEU A 32 10.98 35.71 -45.65
CA LEU A 32 12.39 36.09 -45.46
C LEU A 32 12.86 36.97 -44.27
N SER A 33 14.07 36.57 -43.87
CA SER A 33 15.10 37.09 -42.96
C SER A 33 15.32 38.62 -42.97
N ASP A 34 15.90 39.28 -41.94
CA ASP A 34 17.22 39.03 -41.34
C ASP A 34 17.47 39.79 -40.00
N GLU A 35 18.37 39.23 -39.17
CA GLU A 35 19.32 39.88 -38.22
C GLU A 35 18.83 40.89 -37.13
N PRO A 36 19.65 41.26 -36.12
CA PRO A 36 21.00 40.77 -35.74
C PRO A 36 21.08 40.17 -34.32
N THR A 37 22.05 39.27 -34.06
CA THR A 37 22.43 38.88 -32.67
C THR A 37 23.94 38.64 -32.49
N LEU A 38 24.59 39.48 -31.67
CA LEU A 38 25.99 39.35 -31.21
C LEU A 38 26.16 40.08 -29.84
N PRO A 39 27.20 39.78 -29.02
CA PRO A 39 27.58 38.44 -28.58
C PRO A 39 28.01 38.39 -27.09
N LEU A 40 27.68 37.32 -26.36
CA LEU A 40 28.37 36.97 -25.11
C LEU A 40 28.66 35.46 -25.02
N SER A 41 29.90 35.08 -25.31
CA SER A 41 30.40 33.71 -25.17
C SER A 41 31.05 33.50 -23.79
N LEU A 42 30.86 32.32 -23.20
CA LEU A 42 31.45 31.98 -21.90
C LEU A 42 32.95 31.62 -22.04
N PRO A 43 33.80 31.96 -21.05
CA PRO A 43 35.24 31.69 -21.10
C PRO A 43 35.59 30.22 -21.37
N VAL A 44 36.55 30.00 -22.28
CA VAL A 44 36.91 28.70 -22.88
C VAL A 44 37.17 27.59 -21.85
N HIS A 45 37.71 27.92 -20.67
CA HIS A 45 38.01 26.95 -19.61
C HIS A 45 36.74 26.25 -19.04
N LEU A 46 35.58 26.90 -19.10
CA LEU A 46 34.31 26.32 -18.63
C LEU A 46 33.70 25.38 -19.68
N ALA A 47 33.69 25.77 -20.96
CA ALA A 47 33.18 24.95 -22.06
C ALA A 47 33.89 23.58 -22.16
N ALA A 48 35.20 23.55 -21.86
CA ALA A 48 36.01 22.34 -21.86
C ALA A 48 35.57 21.28 -20.83
N ARG A 49 34.85 21.65 -19.75
CA ARG A 49 34.43 20.70 -18.70
C ARG A 49 33.19 19.87 -19.05
N PHE A 50 32.30 20.38 -19.91
CA PHE A 50 31.03 19.71 -20.23
C PHE A 50 31.08 18.81 -21.47
N SER A 51 32.13 18.92 -22.30
CA SER A 51 32.23 18.22 -23.60
C SER A 51 33.02 16.90 -23.56
N ARG A 52 32.63 15.94 -22.70
CA ARG A 52 33.26 14.59 -22.67
C ARG A 52 32.57 13.60 -23.61
N LYS A 53 33.00 13.54 -24.88
CA LYS A 53 32.64 12.46 -25.81
C LYS A 53 33.29 11.14 -25.37
N SER A 54 32.53 10.04 -25.46
CA SER A 54 33.04 8.67 -25.24
C SER A 54 33.74 8.16 -26.50
N SER A 55 35.01 7.75 -26.37
CA SER A 55 35.83 7.24 -27.47
C SER A 55 36.46 5.87 -27.15
N VAL A 56 35.61 4.84 -27.04
CA VAL A 56 36.07 3.44 -27.04
C VAL A 56 36.48 3.04 -28.46
N ALA A 57 37.72 3.38 -28.82
CA ALA A 57 38.35 2.99 -30.09
C ALA A 57 39.59 2.13 -29.81
N ARG A 58 39.72 1.01 -30.54
CA ARG A 58 40.87 0.10 -30.39
C ARG A 58 42.15 0.78 -30.88
N ARG A 59 43.23 0.69 -30.11
CA ARG A 59 44.59 0.85 -30.65
C ARG A 59 45.07 -0.50 -31.19
N SER A 60 45.68 -0.48 -32.38
CA SER A 60 46.37 -1.63 -32.97
C SER A 60 47.70 -1.17 -33.55
N SER A 61 48.74 -1.96 -33.26
CA SER A 61 50.04 -2.02 -33.97
C SER A 61 50.77 -0.71 -34.31
N THR A 62 51.88 -0.47 -33.61
CA THR A 62 53.19 -0.29 -34.26
C THR A 62 54.28 -0.69 -33.26
N ALA A 63 55.41 -1.21 -33.74
CA ALA A 63 56.45 -1.80 -32.91
C ALA A 63 57.78 -1.06 -33.06
N SER A 64 58.59 -0.98 -31.99
CA SER A 64 60.06 -0.97 -32.09
C SER A 64 60.75 -1.13 -30.72
N SER A 65 62.05 -1.46 -30.77
CA SER A 65 63.11 -1.17 -29.79
C SER A 65 63.17 -1.92 -28.45
N ARG A 66 63.84 -3.09 -28.49
CA ARG A 66 65.08 -3.39 -27.75
C ARG A 66 65.24 -2.87 -26.30
N ARG A 67 65.12 -3.77 -25.30
CA ARG A 67 66.19 -4.06 -24.31
C ARG A 67 65.85 -5.20 -23.33
N SER A 68 66.52 -6.34 -23.47
CA SER A 68 66.94 -7.23 -22.37
C SER A 68 67.90 -8.27 -22.93
N SER A 69 69.18 -8.12 -22.60
CA SER A 69 70.19 -9.19 -22.73
C SER A 69 70.36 -9.87 -21.37
N ILE A 70 71.17 -10.93 -21.31
CA ILE A 70 71.56 -11.73 -20.12
C ILE A 70 70.48 -12.69 -19.59
N SER A 71 70.79 -13.87 -19.02
CA SER A 71 71.95 -14.78 -19.19
C SER A 71 71.67 -16.13 -18.47
N SER A 72 72.42 -17.16 -18.85
CA SER A 72 72.89 -18.31 -18.02
C SER A 72 71.92 -19.05 -17.07
N LEU A 73 71.70 -20.34 -17.37
CA LEU A 73 71.68 -21.55 -16.50
C LEU A 73 70.99 -22.66 -17.31
N HIS A 74 71.63 -23.66 -17.92
CA HIS A 74 72.91 -24.35 -17.69
C HIS A 74 72.96 -25.26 -16.46
N SER A 75 72.40 -26.47 -16.58
CA SER A 75 72.90 -27.68 -15.89
C SER A 75 72.32 -28.98 -16.48
N HIS A 76 73.23 -29.86 -16.90
CA HIS A 76 73.20 -31.35 -16.95
C HIS A 76 71.88 -32.14 -17.14
N HIS A 77 71.85 -32.96 -18.19
CA HIS A 77 72.22 -34.39 -18.07
C HIS A 77 72.70 -34.94 -19.43
N SER A 78 73.43 -36.07 -19.40
CA SER A 78 74.28 -36.55 -20.50
C SER A 78 73.73 -37.79 -21.23
N ASN A 79 74.21 -38.01 -22.46
CA ASN A 79 73.87 -39.16 -23.30
C ASN A 79 74.28 -40.51 -22.69
N ALA A 80 73.54 -41.58 -23.02
CA ALA A 80 73.99 -42.96 -22.88
C ALA A 80 73.30 -43.92 -23.88
N SER A 81 73.71 -43.91 -25.15
CA SER A 81 73.62 -45.08 -26.05
C SER A 81 74.41 -44.85 -27.35
N SER A 82 75.11 -45.88 -27.82
CA SER A 82 75.90 -45.89 -29.05
C SER A 82 75.02 -46.00 -30.32
N HIS A 83 75.42 -45.31 -31.40
CA HIS A 83 76.04 -45.93 -32.58
C HIS A 83 76.48 -44.86 -33.59
N GLY A 84 77.34 -45.23 -34.53
CA GLY A 84 77.94 -44.28 -35.48
C GLY A 84 76.95 -43.77 -36.53
N ALA A 85 76.84 -42.45 -36.64
CA ALA A 85 76.20 -41.74 -37.74
C ALA A 85 77.12 -40.60 -38.20
N SER A 86 77.09 -40.22 -39.48
CA SER A 86 77.97 -39.17 -39.98
C SER A 86 77.54 -37.79 -39.43
N PRO A 87 78.45 -36.79 -39.32
CA PRO A 87 78.06 -35.43 -38.93
C PRO A 87 77.02 -34.83 -39.90
N THR A 88 77.06 -35.24 -41.17
CA THR A 88 76.06 -34.95 -42.20
C THR A 88 74.67 -35.53 -41.89
N ASP A 89 74.57 -36.74 -41.33
CA ASP A 89 73.28 -37.33 -40.92
C ASP A 89 72.64 -36.56 -39.77
N HIS A 90 73.43 -36.14 -38.78
CA HIS A 90 72.94 -35.34 -37.66
C HIS A 90 72.40 -33.98 -38.13
N ILE A 91 73.08 -33.33 -39.08
CA ILE A 91 72.58 -32.12 -39.75
C ILE A 91 71.27 -32.40 -40.50
N ALA A 92 71.22 -33.48 -41.30
CA ALA A 92 70.02 -33.86 -42.06
C ALA A 92 68.84 -34.28 -41.15
N GLN A 93 69.10 -34.82 -39.96
CA GLN A 93 68.08 -35.13 -38.96
C GLN A 93 67.60 -33.84 -38.26
N HIS A 94 68.50 -32.91 -37.95
CA HIS A 94 68.14 -31.61 -37.37
C HIS A 94 67.29 -30.77 -38.35
N LEU A 95 67.65 -30.72 -39.64
CA LEU A 95 66.89 -30.03 -40.68
C LEU A 95 65.49 -30.65 -40.89
N ARG A 96 65.38 -31.98 -40.84
CA ARG A 96 64.07 -32.67 -40.85
C ARG A 96 63.25 -32.33 -39.59
N ARG A 97 63.88 -32.26 -38.41
CA ARG A 97 63.23 -31.85 -37.14
C ARG A 97 62.76 -30.39 -37.19
N THR A 98 63.54 -29.45 -37.74
CA THR A 98 63.12 -28.05 -37.86
C THR A 98 61.96 -27.90 -38.84
N SER A 99 61.98 -28.57 -39.99
CA SER A 99 60.86 -28.58 -40.95
C SER A 99 59.56 -29.15 -40.35
N ILE A 100 59.65 -30.21 -39.53
CA ILE A 100 58.49 -30.76 -38.80
C ILE A 100 57.97 -29.75 -37.75
N LEU A 101 58.84 -29.04 -37.04
CA LEU A 101 58.45 -28.01 -36.08
C LEU A 101 57.86 -26.77 -36.77
N GLU A 102 58.38 -26.37 -37.93
CA GLU A 102 57.92 -25.25 -38.74
C GLU A 102 56.55 -25.52 -39.37
N SER A 103 56.36 -26.68 -40.00
CA SER A 103 55.04 -27.11 -40.48
C SER A 103 54.02 -27.28 -39.35
N ARG A 104 54.44 -27.60 -38.12
CA ARG A 104 53.56 -27.55 -36.93
C ARG A 104 53.23 -26.11 -36.54
N LYS A 105 54.20 -25.18 -36.51
CA LYS A 105 53.98 -23.75 -36.26
C LYS A 105 52.99 -23.14 -37.26
N ALA A 106 53.15 -23.41 -38.55
CA ALA A 106 52.21 -22.98 -39.60
C ALA A 106 50.78 -23.44 -39.29
N ARG A 107 50.57 -24.75 -39.06
CA ARG A 107 49.27 -25.33 -38.69
C ARG A 107 48.71 -24.88 -37.33
N PHE A 108 49.47 -24.17 -36.51
CA PHE A 108 48.97 -23.46 -35.33
C PHE A 108 48.63 -21.99 -35.63
N ALA A 109 49.42 -21.32 -36.47
CA ALA A 109 49.10 -19.99 -36.99
C ALA A 109 47.80 -19.99 -37.80
N ASP A 110 47.60 -20.96 -38.70
CA ASP A 110 46.35 -21.12 -39.47
C ASP A 110 45.13 -21.29 -38.57
N ARG A 111 45.28 -22.08 -37.49
CA ARG A 111 44.22 -22.26 -36.48
C ARG A 111 43.95 -20.98 -35.67
N ALA A 112 44.98 -20.19 -35.36
CA ALA A 112 44.81 -18.89 -34.71
C ALA A 112 44.09 -17.88 -35.64
N LEU A 113 44.49 -17.79 -36.91
CA LEU A 113 43.83 -16.97 -37.92
C LEU A 113 42.38 -17.40 -38.16
N HIS A 114 42.10 -18.70 -38.15
CA HIS A 114 40.73 -19.21 -38.23
C HIS A 114 39.91 -18.82 -36.99
N ALA A 115 40.46 -18.96 -35.78
CA ALA A 115 39.80 -18.55 -34.54
C ALA A 115 39.48 -17.03 -34.52
N GLU A 116 40.42 -16.18 -34.98
CA GLU A 116 40.19 -14.75 -35.17
C GLU A 116 39.08 -14.47 -36.19
N LYS A 117 39.07 -15.16 -37.33
CA LYS A 117 38.05 -15.01 -38.38
C LYS A 117 36.65 -15.42 -37.90
N VAL A 118 36.55 -16.48 -37.10
CA VAL A 118 35.31 -16.89 -36.43
C VAL A 118 34.88 -15.86 -35.39
N ARG A 119 35.80 -15.38 -34.55
CA ARG A 119 35.54 -14.34 -33.53
C ARG A 119 35.04 -13.04 -34.15
N LEU A 120 35.61 -12.62 -35.28
CA LEU A 120 35.18 -11.43 -36.02
C LEU A 120 33.78 -11.62 -36.65
N ARG A 121 33.50 -12.78 -37.26
CA ARG A 121 32.16 -13.11 -37.77
C ARG A 121 31.11 -13.10 -36.66
N ALA A 122 31.38 -13.75 -35.53
CA ALA A 122 30.49 -13.77 -34.37
C ALA A 122 30.29 -12.37 -33.73
N ALA A 123 31.32 -11.52 -33.75
CA ALA A 123 31.20 -10.13 -33.32
C ALA A 123 30.31 -9.30 -34.27
N LEU A 124 30.40 -9.52 -35.58
CA LEU A 124 29.57 -8.83 -36.58
C LEU A 124 28.10 -9.26 -36.51
N THR A 125 27.79 -10.56 -36.40
CA THR A 125 26.40 -11.02 -36.25
C THR A 125 25.77 -10.55 -34.94
N LYS A 126 26.53 -10.54 -33.83
CA LYS A 126 26.11 -9.99 -32.54
C LYS A 126 25.99 -8.45 -32.52
N ALA A 127 26.68 -7.75 -33.43
CA ALA A 127 26.49 -6.31 -33.62
C ALA A 127 25.23 -6.02 -34.46
N ALA A 128 25.01 -6.75 -35.55
CA ALA A 128 23.83 -6.60 -36.41
C ALA A 128 22.52 -6.83 -35.65
N THR A 129 22.39 -7.96 -34.95
CA THR A 129 21.22 -8.26 -34.11
C THR A 129 20.97 -7.21 -33.01
N LYS A 130 22.04 -6.67 -32.41
CA LYS A 130 21.94 -5.61 -31.39
C LYS A 130 21.49 -4.26 -31.97
N ASN A 131 21.79 -3.96 -33.23
CA ASN A 131 21.29 -2.76 -33.90
C ASN A 131 19.82 -2.92 -34.32
N LEU A 132 19.45 -4.07 -34.91
CA LEU A 132 18.05 -4.38 -35.23
C LEU A 132 17.14 -4.22 -34.00
N GLN A 133 17.49 -4.82 -32.86
CA GLN A 133 16.78 -4.70 -31.58
C GLN A 133 16.76 -3.28 -30.98
N ARG A 134 17.59 -2.35 -31.47
CA ARG A 134 17.56 -0.93 -31.09
C ARG A 134 16.65 -0.14 -32.01
N GLU A 135 16.70 -0.42 -33.30
CA GLU A 135 15.84 0.19 -34.32
C GLU A 135 14.38 -0.22 -34.11
N GLU A 136 14.09 -1.51 -33.87
CA GLU A 136 12.77 -2.02 -33.46
C GLU A 136 12.23 -1.30 -32.21
N ARG A 137 13.07 -1.12 -31.17
CA ARG A 137 12.68 -0.43 -29.93
C ARG A 137 12.49 1.07 -30.13
N ALA A 138 13.28 1.70 -31.00
CA ALA A 138 13.12 3.12 -31.34
C ALA A 138 11.81 3.36 -32.11
N LEU A 139 11.48 2.48 -33.07
CA LEU A 139 10.22 2.52 -33.81
C LEU A 139 9.01 2.25 -32.90
N ALA A 140 9.09 1.26 -32.01
CA ALA A 140 8.05 1.00 -31.01
C ALA A 140 7.84 2.18 -30.06
N ALA A 141 8.92 2.84 -29.61
CA ALA A 141 8.84 4.05 -28.80
C ALA A 141 8.25 5.26 -29.57
N HIS A 142 8.55 5.38 -30.87
CA HIS A 142 7.95 6.40 -31.73
C HIS A 142 6.44 6.20 -31.85
N GLN A 143 5.99 4.98 -32.20
CA GLN A 143 4.57 4.63 -32.31
C GLN A 143 3.83 4.80 -30.97
N ALA A 144 4.48 4.51 -29.83
CA ALA A 144 3.90 4.74 -28.51
C ALA A 144 3.72 6.25 -28.24
N ARG A 145 4.72 7.09 -28.58
CA ARG A 145 4.62 8.55 -28.48
C ARG A 145 3.52 9.11 -29.38
N GLU A 146 3.42 8.64 -30.62
CA GLU A 146 2.39 9.07 -31.57
C GLU A 146 0.99 8.69 -31.10
N ARG A 147 0.80 7.49 -30.54
CA ARG A 147 -0.49 7.08 -29.94
C ARG A 147 -0.87 7.96 -28.75
N LEU A 148 0.06 8.28 -27.87
CA LEU A 148 -0.20 9.17 -26.72
C LEU A 148 -0.52 10.60 -27.18
N LEU A 149 0.19 11.12 -28.18
CA LEU A 149 -0.12 12.42 -28.77
C LEU A 149 -1.50 12.42 -29.45
N ALA A 150 -1.85 11.36 -30.18
CA ALA A 150 -3.17 11.19 -30.79
C ALA A 150 -4.29 11.14 -29.74
N GLU A 151 -4.09 10.40 -28.65
CA GLU A 151 -5.05 10.32 -27.53
C GLU A 151 -5.23 11.68 -26.84
N ILE A 152 -4.14 12.43 -26.62
CA ILE A 152 -4.19 13.80 -26.10
C ILE A 152 -4.97 14.71 -27.07
N THR A 153 -4.67 14.67 -28.38
CA THR A 153 -5.41 15.48 -29.35
C THR A 153 -6.90 15.12 -29.41
N ALA A 154 -7.26 13.84 -29.29
CA ALA A 154 -8.67 13.41 -29.28
C ALA A 154 -9.40 13.88 -28.02
N LYS A 155 -8.73 13.87 -26.86
CA LYS A 155 -9.26 14.42 -25.59
C LYS A 155 -9.46 15.93 -25.68
N CYS A 156 -8.46 16.68 -26.17
CA CYS A 156 -8.59 18.12 -26.39
C CYS A 156 -9.66 18.46 -27.43
N GLU A 157 -9.79 17.67 -28.50
CA GLU A 157 -10.87 17.84 -29.48
C GLU A 157 -12.24 17.62 -28.84
N GLU A 158 -12.40 16.61 -27.97
CA GLU A 158 -13.64 16.39 -27.23
C GLU A 158 -13.95 17.51 -26.23
N GLU A 159 -12.95 18.03 -25.50
CA GLU A 159 -13.14 19.19 -24.62
C GLU A 159 -13.57 20.43 -25.40
N VAL A 160 -12.94 20.70 -26.55
CA VAL A 160 -13.36 21.78 -27.47
C VAL A 160 -14.76 21.53 -28.03
N ARG A 161 -15.14 20.28 -28.32
CA ARG A 161 -16.49 19.90 -28.78
C ARG A 161 -17.54 20.17 -27.71
N ARG A 162 -17.29 19.76 -26.45
CA ARG A 162 -18.14 20.05 -25.28
C ARG A 162 -18.23 21.56 -25.00
N ALA A 163 -17.13 22.30 -25.14
CA ALA A 163 -17.11 23.75 -24.99
C ALA A 163 -17.93 24.47 -26.08
N LYS A 164 -17.83 24.02 -27.34
CA LYS A 164 -18.67 24.52 -28.45
C LYS A 164 -20.15 24.25 -28.20
N GLN A 165 -20.51 23.02 -27.81
CA GLN A 165 -21.89 22.68 -27.45
C GLN A 165 -22.42 23.56 -26.32
N LYS A 166 -21.65 23.74 -25.23
CA LYS A 166 -22.05 24.62 -24.11
C LYS A 166 -22.17 26.09 -24.50
N ALA A 167 -21.44 26.55 -25.53
CA ALA A 167 -21.59 27.89 -26.10
C ALA A 167 -22.85 28.01 -26.99
N GLU A 168 -23.19 26.96 -27.72
CA GLU A 168 -24.41 26.86 -28.52
C GLU A 168 -25.66 26.81 -27.63
N ASP A 169 -25.70 25.96 -26.61
CA ASP A 169 -26.77 25.91 -25.59
C ASP A 169 -27.02 27.29 -24.93
N ASN A 170 -25.94 28.04 -24.66
CA ASN A 170 -25.99 29.37 -24.04
C ASN A 170 -26.51 30.43 -25.03
N ARG A 171 -26.17 30.31 -26.32
CA ARG A 171 -26.72 31.14 -27.39
C ARG A 171 -28.21 30.87 -27.60
N GLU A 172 -28.64 29.61 -27.56
CA GLU A 172 -30.05 29.23 -27.66
C GLU A 172 -30.85 29.74 -26.46
N LYS A 173 -30.36 29.55 -25.22
CA LYS A 173 -31.02 30.07 -24.01
C LYS A 173 -31.24 31.58 -24.06
N LYS A 174 -30.22 32.35 -24.46
CA LYS A 174 -30.34 33.82 -24.64
C LYS A 174 -31.33 34.20 -25.76
N ALA A 175 -31.40 33.41 -26.83
CA ALA A 175 -32.40 33.61 -27.87
C ALA A 175 -33.83 33.31 -27.37
N ALA A 176 -34.01 32.26 -26.56
CA ALA A 176 -35.29 31.89 -25.94
C ALA A 176 -35.75 32.94 -24.91
N GLU A 177 -34.85 33.45 -24.07
CA GLU A 177 -35.12 34.57 -23.15
C GLU A 177 -35.56 35.82 -23.91
N HIS A 178 -34.85 36.20 -24.98
CA HIS A 178 -35.22 37.35 -25.79
C HIS A 178 -36.55 37.12 -26.55
N ALA A 179 -36.87 35.89 -26.95
CA ALA A 179 -38.17 35.54 -27.53
C ALA A 179 -39.29 35.67 -26.48
N ARG A 180 -39.09 35.16 -25.26
CA ARG A 180 -40.02 35.30 -24.14
C ARG A 180 -40.29 36.77 -23.80
N LEU A 181 -39.24 37.60 -23.71
CA LEU A 181 -39.40 39.04 -23.44
C LEU A 181 -40.21 39.76 -24.54
N ARG A 182 -40.08 39.35 -25.81
CA ARG A 182 -40.94 39.88 -26.89
C ARG A 182 -42.40 39.49 -26.71
N LEU A 183 -42.68 38.25 -26.28
CA LEU A 183 -44.04 37.79 -26.00
C LEU A 183 -44.66 38.53 -24.80
N GLU A 184 -43.93 38.67 -23.69
CA GLU A 184 -44.40 39.42 -22.52
C GLU A 184 -44.65 40.91 -22.85
N MET A 185 -43.85 41.52 -23.72
CA MET A 185 -44.11 42.87 -24.21
C MET A 185 -45.35 42.94 -25.11
N ALA A 186 -45.52 41.98 -26.03
CA ALA A 186 -46.71 41.91 -26.89
C ALA A 186 -48.00 41.70 -26.07
N GLU A 187 -47.95 40.87 -25.03
CA GLU A 187 -49.06 40.68 -24.09
C GLU A 187 -49.38 41.97 -23.31
N LYS A 188 -48.36 42.67 -22.80
CA LYS A 188 -48.53 43.98 -22.14
C LYS A 188 -49.14 45.03 -23.07
N PHE A 189 -48.77 45.05 -24.35
CA PHE A 189 -49.42 45.91 -25.35
C PHE A 189 -50.88 45.52 -25.58
N ALA A 190 -51.18 44.23 -25.79
CA ALA A 190 -52.56 43.75 -25.98
C ALA A 190 -53.44 44.00 -24.74
N GLU A 191 -52.88 43.90 -23.52
CA GLU A 191 -53.59 44.20 -22.28
C GLU A 191 -53.79 45.72 -22.07
N ALA A 192 -52.81 46.55 -22.45
CA ALA A 192 -52.97 48.00 -22.48
C ALA A 192 -54.03 48.45 -23.50
N GLU A 193 -54.14 47.77 -24.65
CA GLU A 193 -55.18 48.01 -25.65
C GLU A 193 -56.57 47.59 -25.15
N LYS A 194 -56.69 46.41 -24.51
CA LYS A 194 -57.91 46.01 -23.78
C LYS A 194 -58.32 47.07 -22.75
N ARG A 195 -57.36 47.60 -21.96
CA ARG A 195 -57.63 48.71 -21.01
C ARG A 195 -58.09 49.98 -21.70
N ARG A 196 -57.50 50.38 -22.84
CA ARG A 196 -57.97 51.53 -23.63
C ARG A 196 -59.43 51.35 -24.09
N VAL A 197 -59.78 50.18 -24.63
CA VAL A 197 -61.15 49.87 -25.06
C VAL A 197 -62.13 49.96 -23.88
N LEU A 198 -61.78 49.38 -22.72
CA LEU A 198 -62.60 49.48 -21.50
C LEU A 198 -62.73 50.92 -20.97
N TYR A 199 -61.68 51.74 -21.06
CA TYR A 199 -61.74 53.17 -20.73
C TYR A 199 -62.64 53.98 -21.69
N HIS A 200 -62.69 53.62 -22.98
CA HIS A 200 -63.64 54.23 -23.92
C HIS A 200 -65.10 53.81 -23.64
N GLN A 201 -65.31 52.60 -23.12
CA GLN A 201 -66.64 52.09 -22.76
C GLN A 201 -67.17 52.62 -21.41
N SER A 202 -66.31 53.10 -20.50
CA SER A 202 -66.69 53.55 -19.16
C SER A 202 -66.80 55.08 -19.04
N HIS A 203 -68.01 55.61 -19.25
CA HIS A 203 -68.28 57.05 -19.17
C HIS A 203 -68.05 57.65 -17.77
N ARG A 204 -67.38 58.81 -17.75
CA ARG A 204 -67.01 59.57 -16.53
C ARG A 204 -68.22 60.03 -15.72
N ARG A 205 -68.07 60.03 -14.38
CA ARG A 205 -68.69 61.03 -13.50
C ARG A 205 -67.63 62.04 -13.06
N THR A 206 -68.00 63.32 -13.00
CA THR A 206 -67.13 64.47 -12.72
C THR A 206 -67.29 64.97 -11.28
N ARG A 207 -66.26 65.61 -10.72
CA ARG A 207 -66.42 66.57 -9.63
C ARG A 207 -65.30 67.62 -9.54
N THR A 208 -65.68 68.79 -9.07
CA THR A 208 -64.94 70.04 -8.82
C THR A 208 -64.40 70.08 -7.37
N SER A 209 -63.59 71.03 -6.88
CA SER A 209 -62.61 71.99 -7.45
C SER A 209 -61.73 72.57 -6.31
N SER A 210 -60.61 73.21 -6.65
CA SER A 210 -59.64 73.97 -5.82
C SER A 210 -60.07 74.61 -4.47
N LEU A 211 -59.20 74.44 -3.44
CA LEU A 211 -58.38 75.44 -2.69
C LEU A 211 -58.84 76.93 -2.64
N PRO A 212 -58.47 77.79 -1.63
CA PRO A 212 -57.17 77.82 -0.91
C PRO A 212 -57.10 78.42 0.54
N ALA A 213 -55.85 78.57 1.04
CA ALA A 213 -55.28 79.65 1.89
C ALA A 213 -55.75 79.92 3.36
N THR A 214 -54.78 80.02 4.30
CA THR A 214 -54.38 81.28 5.02
C THR A 214 -53.35 80.99 6.14
N GLU A 215 -52.74 82.04 6.68
CA GLU A 215 -51.79 82.04 7.82
C GLU A 215 -52.20 83.21 8.79
N GLU A 216 -51.57 83.53 9.93
CA GLU A 216 -50.19 83.33 10.40
C GLU A 216 -50.05 83.33 11.95
N LYS A 217 -48.82 83.10 12.43
CA LYS A 217 -48.23 83.45 13.76
C LYS A 217 -49.16 83.72 14.96
N LYS A 218 -48.98 82.93 16.03
CA LYS A 218 -48.83 83.49 17.39
C LYS A 218 -47.97 82.59 18.29
N MET A 219 -47.09 83.17 19.09
CA MET A 219 -46.26 82.47 20.08
C MET A 219 -46.84 82.61 21.48
N THR A 220 -46.95 81.51 22.24
CA THR A 220 -46.37 81.33 23.59
C THR A 220 -46.77 79.97 24.19
N ASN A 221 -46.01 79.55 25.20
CA ASN A 221 -46.20 78.39 26.09
C ASN A 221 -46.01 76.99 25.48
N ALA A 222 -45.32 76.14 26.25
CA ALA A 222 -44.95 74.79 25.85
C ALA A 222 -46.08 73.81 26.14
N VAL A 223 -46.68 73.27 25.07
CA VAL A 223 -47.47 72.03 25.12
C VAL A 223 -46.66 70.93 24.46
N THR A 224 -46.54 69.78 25.13
CA THR A 224 -45.87 68.60 24.60
C THR A 224 -46.46 68.23 23.24
N ARG A 225 -45.64 68.19 22.18
CA ARG A 225 -46.04 67.66 20.87
C ARG A 225 -46.45 66.20 21.05
N SER A 226 -47.75 65.94 21.09
CA SER A 226 -48.30 64.59 20.96
C SER A 226 -47.78 63.99 19.66
N LEU A 227 -47.10 62.83 19.72
CA LEU A 227 -46.81 62.06 18.52
C LEU A 227 -48.15 61.77 17.82
N THR A 228 -48.19 61.97 16.50
CA THR A 228 -49.32 61.48 15.71
C THR A 228 -49.46 59.98 15.92
N GLN A 229 -50.69 59.44 15.86
CA GLN A 229 -50.96 58.04 16.16
C GLN A 229 -50.06 57.09 15.35
N ASP A 230 -49.79 57.43 14.08
CA ASP A 230 -48.85 56.71 13.21
C ASP A 230 -47.38 56.83 13.67
N ALA A 231 -46.93 57.99 14.14
CA ALA A 231 -45.57 58.16 14.65
C ALA A 231 -45.38 57.39 15.96
N ALA A 232 -46.39 57.39 16.85
CA ALA A 232 -46.41 56.59 18.06
C ALA A 232 -46.39 55.09 17.70
N ALA A 233 -47.31 54.64 16.84
CA ALA A 233 -47.39 53.26 16.39
C ALA A 233 -46.09 52.79 15.71
N ARG A 234 -45.51 53.56 14.79
CA ARG A 234 -44.22 53.24 14.14
C ARG A 234 -43.05 53.20 15.13
N THR A 235 -43.12 53.93 16.24
CA THR A 235 -42.06 53.94 17.27
C THR A 235 -42.22 52.76 18.23
N ILE A 236 -43.45 52.48 18.68
CA ILE A 236 -43.81 51.29 19.45
C ILE A 236 -43.50 50.02 18.66
N GLN A 237 -43.85 49.95 17.37
CA GLN A 237 -43.52 48.82 16.50
C GLN A 237 -42.01 48.63 16.31
N ARG A 238 -41.22 49.72 16.20
CA ARG A 238 -39.75 49.62 16.11
C ARG A 238 -39.15 49.12 17.42
N ALA A 239 -39.57 49.68 18.56
CA ALA A 239 -39.14 49.23 19.88
C ALA A 239 -39.55 47.76 20.15
N TRP A 240 -40.77 47.37 19.77
CA TRP A 240 -41.27 46.00 19.91
C TRP A 240 -40.52 45.02 18.98
N ARG A 241 -40.27 45.37 17.70
CA ARG A 241 -39.45 44.55 16.80
C ARG A 241 -38.03 44.37 17.32
N ALA A 242 -37.39 45.44 17.80
CA ALA A 242 -36.05 45.39 18.39
C ALA A 242 -36.01 44.65 19.74
N HIS A 243 -37.12 44.61 20.49
CA HIS A 243 -37.25 43.80 21.70
C HIS A 243 -37.49 42.32 21.36
N TYR A 244 -38.39 42.02 20.43
CA TYR A 244 -38.68 40.67 19.96
C TYR A 244 -37.46 40.00 19.32
N ALA A 245 -36.72 40.72 18.47
CA ALA A 245 -35.45 40.25 17.92
C ALA A 245 -34.45 39.91 19.03
N ARG A 246 -34.26 40.79 20.02
CA ARG A 246 -33.37 40.51 21.17
C ARG A 246 -33.83 39.32 22.01
N MET A 247 -35.14 39.12 22.23
CA MET A 247 -35.64 37.94 22.93
C MET A 247 -35.38 36.64 22.16
N VAL A 248 -35.66 36.61 20.85
CA VAL A 248 -35.45 35.41 20.03
C VAL A 248 -33.95 35.11 19.85
N MET A 249 -33.11 36.13 19.62
CA MET A 249 -31.65 35.94 19.58
C MET A 249 -31.08 35.55 20.96
N GLY A 250 -31.67 36.01 22.06
CA GLY A 250 -31.36 35.55 23.41
C GLY A 250 -31.71 34.07 23.63
N GLN A 251 -32.90 33.63 23.19
CA GLN A 251 -33.30 32.23 23.21
C GLN A 251 -32.37 31.35 22.35
N PHE A 252 -31.97 31.82 21.17
CA PHE A 252 -31.04 31.10 20.29
C PHE A 252 -29.64 31.00 20.89
N ARG A 253 -29.09 32.09 21.44
CA ARG A 253 -27.80 32.08 22.18
C ARG A 253 -27.85 31.09 23.36
N GLY A 254 -28.98 31.01 24.07
CA GLY A 254 -29.17 30.08 25.19
C GLY A 254 -29.06 28.58 24.83
N LEU A 255 -29.20 28.22 23.55
CA LEU A 255 -29.00 26.84 23.08
C LEU A 255 -27.52 26.49 22.86
N ASN A 256 -26.64 27.49 22.82
CA ASN A 256 -25.20 27.34 22.61
C ASN A 256 -24.86 26.46 21.38
N LEU A 257 -25.48 26.78 20.24
CA LEU A 257 -25.20 26.15 18.94
C LEU A 257 -24.01 26.85 18.27
N THR A 258 -22.80 26.60 18.78
CA THR A 258 -21.53 27.06 18.19
C THR A 258 -20.85 25.93 17.42
N LEU A 259 -20.12 26.29 16.35
CA LEU A 259 -19.42 25.32 15.51
C LEU A 259 -18.44 24.44 16.32
N ASP A 260 -17.66 25.05 17.23
CA ASP A 260 -16.68 24.33 18.06
C ASP A 260 -17.36 23.28 18.96
N ARG A 261 -18.45 23.67 19.65
CA ARG A 261 -19.16 22.75 20.56
C ARG A 261 -19.82 21.59 19.82
N ILE A 262 -20.35 21.83 18.62
CA ILE A 262 -21.00 20.79 17.80
C ILE A 262 -19.94 19.82 17.22
N ARG A 263 -18.73 20.32 16.94
CA ARG A 263 -17.57 19.51 16.51
C ARG A 263 -17.04 18.59 17.62
N ASP A 264 -17.10 19.02 18.87
CA ASP A 264 -16.66 18.22 20.04
C ASP A 264 -17.71 17.19 20.53
N MET A 265 -18.89 17.14 19.91
CA MET A 265 -19.98 16.20 20.24
C MET A 265 -20.07 15.07 19.21
N SER A 266 -20.53 13.87 19.62
CA SER A 266 -20.74 12.74 18.72
C SER A 266 -21.84 13.01 17.69
N PHE A 267 -21.77 12.36 16.52
CA PHE A 267 -22.77 12.52 15.46
C PHE A 267 -24.20 12.16 15.93
N GLU A 268 -24.37 11.12 16.76
CA GLU A 268 -25.67 10.73 17.32
C GLU A 268 -26.20 11.79 18.30
N ASP A 269 -25.35 12.32 19.19
CA ASP A 269 -25.73 13.39 20.13
C ASP A 269 -26.10 14.68 19.41
N VAL A 270 -25.37 15.04 18.34
CA VAL A 270 -25.68 16.19 17.49
C VAL A 270 -26.98 15.95 16.71
N GLY A 271 -27.21 14.73 16.20
CA GLY A 271 -28.47 14.34 15.57
C GLY A 271 -29.67 14.44 16.51
N ALA A 272 -29.52 14.03 17.77
CA ALA A 272 -30.51 14.21 18.82
C ALA A 272 -30.75 15.71 19.13
N LEU A 273 -29.69 16.49 19.32
CA LEU A 273 -29.76 17.91 19.61
C LEU A 273 -30.46 18.72 18.49
N LEU A 274 -30.13 18.44 17.22
CA LEU A 274 -30.70 19.15 16.07
C LEU A 274 -32.09 18.66 15.66
N SER A 275 -32.56 17.52 16.19
CA SER A 275 -33.91 17.01 15.98
C SER A 275 -34.89 17.40 17.10
N ASP A 276 -34.43 18.00 18.20
CA ASP A 276 -35.27 18.55 19.27
C ASP A 276 -36.26 19.61 18.73
N ASN A 277 -37.49 19.54 19.24
CA ASN A 277 -38.55 20.49 18.90
C ASN A 277 -38.27 21.90 19.45
N GLY A 278 -37.52 22.04 20.56
CA GLY A 278 -37.05 23.33 21.06
C GLY A 278 -36.09 24.01 20.08
N VAL A 279 -35.02 23.31 19.70
CA VAL A 279 -34.03 23.77 18.70
C VAL A 279 -34.68 24.08 17.35
N LEU A 280 -35.59 23.23 16.87
CA LEU A 280 -36.32 23.47 15.62
C LEU A 280 -37.23 24.71 15.71
N ALA A 281 -37.90 24.95 16.85
CA ALA A 281 -38.83 26.06 17.02
C ALA A 281 -38.13 27.42 17.22
N THR A 282 -36.98 27.48 17.90
CA THR A 282 -36.17 28.71 18.01
C THR A 282 -35.55 29.06 16.66
N THR A 283 -34.97 28.08 15.97
CA THR A 283 -34.32 28.28 14.66
C THR A 283 -35.34 28.77 13.62
N ALA A 284 -36.58 28.25 13.64
CA ALA A 284 -37.66 28.78 12.81
C ALA A 284 -37.91 30.29 13.04
N ARG A 285 -37.98 30.73 14.31
CA ARG A 285 -38.17 32.15 14.66
C ARG A 285 -36.99 33.03 14.24
N VAL A 286 -35.76 32.51 14.30
CA VAL A 286 -34.56 33.22 13.83
C VAL A 286 -34.57 33.36 12.30
N LEU A 287 -34.84 32.29 11.55
CA LEU A 287 -34.93 32.35 10.08
C LEU A 287 -36.05 33.29 9.61
N GLN A 288 -37.17 33.36 10.34
CA GLN A 288 -38.24 34.35 10.11
C GLN A 288 -37.80 35.80 10.38
N LEU A 289 -36.96 36.04 11.40
CA LEU A 289 -36.36 37.36 11.65
C LEU A 289 -35.36 37.77 10.56
N CYS A 290 -34.66 36.79 9.97
CA CYS A 290 -33.74 37.02 8.85
C CYS A 290 -34.46 37.15 7.48
N GLY A 291 -35.78 36.98 7.42
CA GLY A 291 -36.54 37.01 6.15
C GLY A 291 -36.36 35.76 5.27
N LEU A 292 -35.80 34.67 5.80
CA LEU A 292 -35.49 33.43 5.07
C LEU A 292 -36.67 32.43 5.02
N GLN A 293 -37.87 32.85 5.46
CA GLN A 293 -39.10 32.07 5.42
C GLN A 293 -40.30 32.96 5.13
N ASP A 294 -41.01 32.69 4.03
CA ASP A 294 -42.29 33.32 3.75
C ASP A 294 -43.37 32.86 4.74
N MET A 295 -44.16 33.81 5.24
CA MET A 295 -45.29 33.56 6.15
C MET A 295 -46.40 32.67 5.55
N GLU A 296 -46.41 32.50 4.22
CA GLU A 296 -47.40 31.72 3.48
C GLU A 296 -46.98 30.26 3.26
N SER A 297 -45.72 29.90 3.56
CA SER A 297 -45.23 28.52 3.44
C SER A 297 -45.77 27.64 4.58
N GLY A 298 -46.84 26.89 4.27
CA GLY A 298 -47.55 26.03 5.22
C GLY A 298 -46.67 25.07 6.04
N THR A 299 -47.19 24.60 7.17
CA THR A 299 -46.48 24.01 8.32
C THR A 299 -45.48 22.87 8.04
N MET A 300 -45.57 22.18 6.90
CA MET A 300 -44.60 21.18 6.46
C MET A 300 -43.41 21.77 5.67
N GLY A 301 -43.64 22.81 4.85
CA GLY A 301 -42.60 23.48 4.07
C GLY A 301 -41.59 24.22 4.96
N GLY A 302 -42.08 25.00 5.93
CA GLY A 302 -41.23 25.69 6.90
C GLY A 302 -40.35 24.73 7.73
N ARG A 303 -40.88 23.56 8.12
CA ARG A 303 -40.08 22.50 8.78
C ARG A 303 -38.99 21.92 7.87
N GLY A 304 -39.19 21.92 6.55
CA GLY A 304 -38.16 21.58 5.57
C GLY A 304 -37.01 22.58 5.57
N ALA A 305 -37.33 23.88 5.41
CA ALA A 305 -36.33 24.96 5.40
C ALA A 305 -35.46 24.99 6.67
N VAL A 306 -36.06 24.85 7.87
CA VAL A 306 -35.31 24.77 9.14
C VAL A 306 -34.33 23.59 9.14
N ARG A 307 -34.75 22.41 8.66
CA ARG A 307 -33.91 21.21 8.62
C ARG A 307 -32.79 21.33 7.60
N THR A 308 -33.03 21.93 6.43
CA THR A 308 -31.97 22.25 5.47
C THR A 308 -30.96 23.22 6.08
N PHE A 309 -31.40 24.29 6.75
CA PHE A 309 -30.49 25.20 7.46
C PHE A 309 -29.67 24.48 8.56
N LEU A 310 -30.29 23.71 9.44
CA LEU A 310 -29.57 22.96 10.48
C LEU A 310 -28.61 21.89 9.91
N SER A 311 -28.91 21.34 8.73
CA SER A 311 -27.98 20.41 8.06
C SER A 311 -26.68 21.06 7.59
N SER A 312 -26.62 22.39 7.43
CA SER A 312 -25.34 23.08 7.15
C SER A 312 -24.35 22.95 8.31
N TYR A 313 -24.81 22.94 9.57
CA TYR A 313 -23.95 22.66 10.73
C TYR A 313 -23.40 21.24 10.66
N LEU A 314 -24.25 20.23 10.44
CA LEU A 314 -23.82 18.82 10.29
C LEU A 314 -22.79 18.63 9.18
N ILE A 315 -23.02 19.21 8.00
CA ILE A 315 -22.12 19.13 6.84
C ILE A 315 -20.75 19.78 7.13
N VAL A 316 -20.70 20.80 7.98
CA VAL A 316 -19.45 21.51 8.31
C VAL A 316 -18.69 20.85 9.47
N THR A 317 -19.38 20.29 10.47
CA THR A 317 -18.72 19.68 11.65
C THR A 317 -18.38 18.20 11.45
N HIS A 318 -19.28 17.42 10.85
CA HIS A 318 -19.15 15.96 10.69
C HIS A 318 -19.24 15.50 9.22
N PRO A 319 -18.43 16.07 8.30
CA PRO A 319 -18.52 15.78 6.87
C PRO A 319 -18.30 14.29 6.54
N THR A 320 -17.42 13.60 7.28
CA THR A 320 -17.08 12.19 7.06
C THR A 320 -18.19 11.19 7.40
N GLU A 321 -19.21 11.62 8.15
CA GLU A 321 -20.36 10.77 8.52
C GLU A 321 -21.63 11.16 7.75
N VAL A 322 -21.68 12.40 7.23
CA VAL A 322 -22.80 12.92 6.42
C VAL A 322 -22.61 12.65 4.91
N LEU A 323 -21.38 12.60 4.43
CA LEU A 323 -21.03 12.53 3.01
C LEU A 323 -20.28 11.23 2.71
N SER A 324 -20.76 10.49 1.71
CA SER A 324 -20.26 9.15 1.40
C SER A 324 -19.05 9.15 0.46
N SER A 325 -18.74 10.30 -0.16
CA SER A 325 -17.55 10.46 -1.00
C SER A 325 -16.95 11.86 -0.86
N ASN A 326 -15.68 12.00 -1.29
CA ASN A 326 -14.99 13.30 -1.34
C ASN A 326 -15.13 13.96 -2.73
N GLY A 327 -16.28 13.81 -3.38
CA GLY A 327 -16.54 14.31 -4.74
C GLY A 327 -16.62 15.83 -4.85
N GLU A 328 -16.47 16.38 -6.06
CA GLU A 328 -16.50 17.83 -6.32
C GLU A 328 -17.80 18.50 -5.83
N GLN A 329 -18.95 17.84 -6.01
CA GLN A 329 -20.26 18.34 -5.53
C GLN A 329 -20.36 18.35 -4.00
N GLU A 330 -19.70 17.41 -3.33
CA GLU A 330 -19.70 17.29 -1.87
C GLU A 330 -18.76 18.35 -1.27
N GLN A 331 -17.63 18.63 -1.91
CA GLN A 331 -16.74 19.75 -1.55
C GLN A 331 -17.41 21.13 -1.78
N ASP A 332 -18.11 21.33 -2.90
CA ASP A 332 -18.89 22.53 -3.24
C ASP A 332 -20.07 22.75 -2.27
N LEU A 333 -20.68 21.66 -1.78
CA LEU A 333 -21.72 21.73 -0.74
C LEU A 333 -21.13 22.17 0.61
N ILE A 334 -19.96 21.65 0.99
CA ILE A 334 -19.27 22.04 2.23
C ILE A 334 -18.82 23.51 2.18
N SER A 335 -18.29 24.02 1.06
CA SER A 335 -17.89 25.44 0.97
C SER A 335 -19.10 26.36 1.11
N LYS A 336 -20.20 26.08 0.40
CA LYS A 336 -21.45 26.85 0.50
C LYS A 336 -22.09 26.79 1.88
N ALA A 337 -21.96 25.65 2.58
CA ALA A 337 -22.38 25.54 3.98
C ALA A 337 -21.57 26.46 4.91
N ARG A 338 -20.23 26.53 4.74
CA ARG A 338 -19.37 27.46 5.49
C ARG A 338 -19.66 28.93 5.17
N GLU A 339 -19.90 29.26 3.91
CA GLU A 339 -20.26 30.62 3.47
C GLU A 339 -21.60 31.08 4.07
N LEU A 340 -22.62 30.21 4.07
CA LEU A 340 -23.91 30.46 4.74
C LEU A 340 -23.73 30.70 6.25
N LEU A 341 -22.96 29.86 6.94
CA LEU A 341 -22.76 29.99 8.38
C LEU A 341 -21.93 31.23 8.73
N GLY A 342 -20.89 31.55 7.95
CA GLY A 342 -20.12 32.78 8.12
C GLY A 342 -20.94 34.06 7.89
N ALA A 343 -21.87 34.06 6.93
CA ALA A 343 -22.82 35.16 6.73
C ALA A 343 -23.82 35.27 7.90
N PHE A 344 -24.28 34.13 8.42
CA PHE A 344 -25.19 34.08 9.57
C PHE A 344 -24.53 34.62 10.85
N GLU A 345 -23.28 34.23 11.14
CA GLU A 345 -22.52 34.73 12.28
C GLU A 345 -22.30 36.25 12.25
N GLN A 346 -22.16 36.85 11.05
CA GLN A 346 -22.07 38.31 10.88
C GLN A 346 -23.40 39.02 11.17
N VAL A 347 -24.54 38.39 10.86
CA VAL A 347 -25.89 38.93 11.12
C VAL A 347 -26.29 38.80 12.61
N MET A 348 -25.86 37.74 13.30
CA MET A 348 -26.17 37.49 14.73
C MET A 348 -25.93 38.69 15.68
N PRO A 349 -24.78 39.39 15.68
CA PRO A 349 -24.56 40.55 16.55
C PRO A 349 -25.42 41.76 16.15
N LEU A 350 -25.66 41.98 14.84
CA LEU A 350 -26.47 43.10 14.35
C LEU A 350 -27.91 43.01 14.86
N LEU A 351 -28.54 41.83 14.72
CA LEU A 351 -29.89 41.55 15.26
C LEU A 351 -29.95 41.61 16.80
N SER A 352 -28.82 41.38 17.48
CA SER A 352 -28.73 41.44 18.95
C SER A 352 -28.59 42.87 19.49
N SER A 353 -27.97 43.78 18.73
CA SER A 353 -27.65 45.14 19.19
C SER A 353 -28.85 46.09 19.23
N GLY A 354 -29.81 45.92 18.31
CA GLY A 354 -31.03 46.72 18.20
C GLY A 354 -30.87 48.19 17.78
N HIS A 355 -29.65 48.65 17.45
CA HIS A 355 -29.34 50.07 17.20
C HIS A 355 -28.68 50.37 15.84
N CYS A 356 -28.45 49.37 14.99
CA CYS A 356 -27.80 49.57 13.69
C CYS A 356 -28.69 50.37 12.71
N GLN A 357 -28.04 51.05 11.76
CA GLN A 357 -28.72 51.80 10.71
C GLN A 357 -29.52 50.87 9.79
N SER A 358 -30.72 51.30 9.38
CA SER A 358 -31.67 50.46 8.63
C SER A 358 -31.15 49.99 7.26
N VAL A 359 -30.09 50.61 6.73
CA VAL A 359 -29.46 50.24 5.45
C VAL A 359 -28.50 49.07 5.64
N THR A 360 -27.60 49.14 6.64
CA THR A 360 -26.59 48.11 6.90
C THR A 360 -27.20 46.77 7.34
N ILE A 361 -28.31 46.79 8.10
CA ILE A 361 -29.04 45.55 8.40
C ILE A 361 -29.61 44.95 7.10
N SER A 362 -30.05 45.78 6.16
CA SER A 362 -30.65 45.32 4.90
C SER A 362 -29.63 44.70 3.94
N THR A 363 -28.36 45.15 3.95
CA THR A 363 -27.30 44.53 3.13
C THR A 363 -26.92 43.16 3.68
N GLU A 364 -26.68 43.03 4.99
CA GLU A 364 -26.27 41.74 5.58
C GLU A 364 -27.40 40.70 5.62
N LEU A 365 -28.66 41.13 5.67
CA LEU A 365 -29.79 40.22 5.46
C LEU A 365 -29.93 39.79 3.99
N GLN A 366 -29.57 40.64 3.03
CA GLN A 366 -29.56 40.26 1.62
C GLN A 366 -28.42 39.28 1.29
N THR A 367 -27.19 39.53 1.76
CA THR A 367 -26.07 38.60 1.55
C THR A 367 -26.31 37.24 2.19
N LEU A 368 -26.89 37.21 3.40
CA LEU A 368 -27.36 35.98 4.04
C LEU A 368 -28.46 35.28 3.22
N GLY A 369 -29.40 36.03 2.64
CA GLY A 369 -30.44 35.49 1.76
C GLY A 369 -29.89 34.89 0.47
N GLU A 370 -28.91 35.53 -0.15
CA GLU A 370 -28.24 35.04 -1.35
C GLU A 370 -27.43 33.76 -1.04
N ALA A 371 -26.63 33.77 0.04
CA ALA A 371 -25.89 32.59 0.50
C ALA A 371 -26.82 31.42 0.86
N TYR A 372 -27.94 31.67 1.54
CA TYR A 372 -28.93 30.64 1.85
C TYR A 372 -29.54 30.01 0.59
N ASN A 373 -29.87 30.80 -0.43
CA ASN A 373 -30.41 30.27 -1.69
C ASN A 373 -29.36 29.48 -2.49
N VAL A 374 -28.10 29.91 -2.48
CA VAL A 374 -26.97 29.19 -3.11
C VAL A 374 -26.72 27.85 -2.41
N PHE A 375 -26.69 27.82 -1.07
CA PHE A 375 -26.59 26.56 -0.32
C PHE A 375 -27.82 25.67 -0.51
N PHE A 376 -29.04 26.21 -0.42
CA PHE A 376 -30.29 25.45 -0.56
C PHE A 376 -30.39 24.76 -1.92
N SER A 377 -30.05 25.46 -3.00
CA SER A 377 -30.02 24.88 -4.36
C SER A 377 -28.94 23.81 -4.53
N ALA A 378 -27.73 24.03 -4.00
CA ALA A 378 -26.66 23.02 -3.99
C ALA A 378 -27.04 21.77 -3.18
N PHE A 379 -27.58 21.94 -1.97
CA PHE A 379 -28.05 20.86 -1.11
C PHE A 379 -29.16 20.03 -1.77
N HIS A 380 -30.13 20.67 -2.41
CA HIS A 380 -31.19 19.96 -3.13
C HIS A 380 -30.68 19.27 -4.41
N ALA A 381 -29.67 19.81 -5.09
CA ALA A 381 -29.02 19.14 -6.22
C ALA A 381 -28.25 17.89 -5.77
N TRP A 382 -27.36 18.01 -4.77
CA TRP A 382 -26.63 16.90 -4.14
C TRP A 382 -27.60 15.80 -3.66
N LYS A 383 -28.62 16.17 -2.87
CA LYS A 383 -29.62 15.23 -2.35
C LYS A 383 -30.42 14.52 -3.44
N THR A 384 -30.65 15.18 -4.58
CA THR A 384 -31.29 14.55 -5.74
C THR A 384 -30.34 13.53 -6.38
N HIS A 385 -29.05 13.87 -6.51
CA HIS A 385 -28.04 12.96 -7.04
C HIS A 385 -27.81 11.74 -6.14
N ASP A 386 -27.59 11.94 -4.83
CA ASP A 386 -27.50 10.87 -3.82
C ASP A 386 -28.71 9.93 -3.89
N SER A 387 -29.93 10.48 -3.87
CA SER A 387 -31.15 9.66 -3.97
C SER A 387 -31.24 8.85 -5.27
N SER A 388 -30.63 9.32 -6.37
CA SER A 388 -30.55 8.59 -7.63
C SER A 388 -29.50 7.47 -7.60
N VAL A 389 -28.33 7.71 -7.01
CA VAL A 389 -27.28 6.71 -6.82
C VAL A 389 -27.77 5.59 -5.89
N LEU A 390 -28.42 5.93 -4.78
CA LEU A 390 -29.05 4.96 -3.87
C LEU A 390 -30.10 4.11 -4.59
N VAL A 391 -30.93 4.72 -5.46
CA VAL A 391 -31.90 3.99 -6.29
C VAL A 391 -31.21 3.05 -7.29
N GLU A 392 -30.09 3.45 -7.90
CA GLU A 392 -29.32 2.58 -8.80
C GLU A 392 -28.66 1.39 -8.07
N ILE A 393 -28.06 1.62 -6.89
CA ILE A 393 -27.51 0.55 -6.03
C ILE A 393 -28.62 -0.45 -5.64
N MET A 394 -29.78 0.05 -5.22
CA MET A 394 -30.92 -0.80 -4.87
C MET A 394 -31.48 -1.59 -6.07
N LEU A 395 -31.40 -1.04 -7.29
CA LEU A 395 -31.77 -1.74 -8.52
C LEU A 395 -30.75 -2.82 -8.91
N ALA A 396 -29.45 -2.58 -8.67
CA ALA A 396 -28.41 -3.58 -8.85
C ALA A 396 -28.61 -4.77 -7.90
N GLN A 397 -28.77 -4.52 -6.60
CA GLN A 397 -29.07 -5.54 -5.59
C GLN A 397 -30.33 -6.35 -5.93
N PHE A 398 -31.39 -5.70 -6.43
CA PHE A 398 -32.60 -6.39 -6.87
C PHE A 398 -32.35 -7.33 -8.07
N VAL A 399 -31.51 -6.91 -9.02
CA VAL A 399 -31.13 -7.71 -10.20
C VAL A 399 -30.20 -8.88 -9.82
N GLU A 400 -29.32 -8.69 -8.84
CA GLU A 400 -28.46 -9.76 -8.31
C GLU A 400 -29.27 -10.84 -7.59
N LEU A 401 -30.23 -10.46 -6.75
CA LEU A 401 -31.18 -11.39 -6.13
C LEU A 401 -32.01 -12.16 -7.17
N GLU A 402 -32.46 -11.51 -8.24
CA GLU A 402 -33.10 -12.17 -9.41
C GLU A 402 -32.15 -13.10 -10.19
N LEU A 403 -30.83 -12.89 -10.12
CA LEU A 403 -29.83 -13.74 -10.79
C LEU A 403 -29.47 -14.97 -9.95
N ILE A 404 -29.35 -14.80 -8.62
CA ILE A 404 -29.15 -15.89 -7.65
C ILE A 404 -30.38 -16.82 -7.64
N TRP A 405 -31.60 -16.27 -7.67
CA TRP A 405 -32.80 -17.09 -7.84
C TRP A 405 -32.77 -17.88 -9.16
N GLN A 406 -32.26 -17.31 -10.24
CA GLN A 406 -32.12 -18.01 -11.52
C GLN A 406 -31.07 -19.13 -11.56
N THR A 407 -30.21 -19.28 -10.55
CA THR A 407 -29.31 -20.44 -10.41
C THR A 407 -29.89 -21.47 -9.46
N VAL A 408 -30.42 -21.06 -8.30
CA VAL A 408 -30.94 -21.97 -7.26
C VAL A 408 -32.29 -22.61 -7.60
N LYS A 409 -33.10 -21.97 -8.46
CA LYS A 409 -34.49 -22.37 -8.76
C LYS A 409 -34.68 -23.83 -9.23
N ASP A 410 -33.66 -24.42 -9.86
CA ASP A 410 -33.77 -25.76 -10.44
C ASP A 410 -33.21 -26.85 -9.47
N ASP A 411 -32.54 -26.47 -8.36
CA ASP A 411 -31.95 -27.36 -7.34
C ASP A 411 -32.99 -27.89 -6.32
N ARG A 412 -33.95 -28.68 -6.81
CA ARG A 412 -35.08 -29.21 -6.01
C ARG A 412 -34.74 -30.32 -5.00
N ALA A 413 -33.49 -30.73 -4.88
CA ALA A 413 -33.11 -31.95 -4.16
C ALA A 413 -33.03 -31.81 -2.62
N GLY A 414 -32.90 -30.59 -2.08
CA GLY A 414 -32.46 -30.38 -0.69
C GLY A 414 -33.31 -29.47 0.19
N GLY A 415 -34.49 -29.01 -0.26
CA GLY A 415 -35.38 -28.11 0.50
C GLY A 415 -34.89 -26.65 0.64
N ALA A 416 -33.59 -26.44 0.80
CA ALA A 416 -32.96 -25.12 0.97
C ALA A 416 -33.31 -24.11 -0.15
N ALA A 417 -33.66 -24.57 -1.36
CA ALA A 417 -34.13 -23.71 -2.44
C ALA A 417 -35.41 -22.92 -2.09
N ASP A 418 -36.31 -23.49 -1.27
CA ASP A 418 -37.51 -22.81 -0.80
C ASP A 418 -37.22 -21.80 0.33
N ASP A 419 -36.22 -22.07 1.17
CA ASP A 419 -35.74 -21.12 2.19
C ASP A 419 -35.00 -19.93 1.55
N TYR A 420 -34.12 -20.20 0.59
CA TYR A 420 -33.51 -19.16 -0.25
C TYR A 420 -34.57 -18.35 -0.99
N TRP A 421 -35.62 -18.98 -1.53
CA TRP A 421 -36.73 -18.28 -2.18
C TRP A 421 -37.48 -17.37 -1.20
N GLN A 422 -37.76 -17.81 0.03
CA GLN A 422 -38.39 -16.98 1.07
C GLN A 422 -37.52 -15.78 1.42
N GLY A 423 -36.22 -15.99 1.70
CA GLY A 423 -35.28 -14.91 2.02
C GLY A 423 -35.08 -13.91 0.87
N ILE A 424 -34.90 -14.40 -0.36
CA ILE A 424 -34.83 -13.57 -1.57
C ILE A 424 -36.11 -12.75 -1.73
N ARG A 425 -37.29 -13.38 -1.59
CA ARG A 425 -38.58 -12.70 -1.74
C ARG A 425 -38.82 -11.64 -0.66
N GLN A 426 -38.44 -11.90 0.59
CA GLN A 426 -38.54 -10.93 1.69
C GLN A 426 -37.65 -9.71 1.43
N ASN A 427 -36.40 -9.94 1.00
CA ASN A 427 -35.47 -8.87 0.63
C ASN A 427 -35.93 -8.09 -0.60
N GLN A 428 -36.44 -8.76 -1.63
CA GLN A 428 -37.05 -8.11 -2.81
C GLN A 428 -38.25 -7.23 -2.41
N ILE A 429 -39.12 -7.68 -1.49
CA ILE A 429 -40.25 -6.89 -0.98
C ILE A 429 -39.75 -5.64 -0.23
N LEU A 430 -38.73 -5.79 0.63
CA LEU A 430 -38.15 -4.68 1.38
C LEU A 430 -37.46 -3.64 0.46
N LEU A 431 -36.70 -4.10 -0.53
CA LEU A 431 -36.10 -3.27 -1.56
C LEU A 431 -37.16 -2.55 -2.39
N LEU A 432 -38.22 -3.25 -2.83
CA LEU A 432 -39.34 -2.63 -3.56
C LEU A 432 -40.09 -1.60 -2.72
N ALA A 433 -40.32 -1.84 -1.42
CA ALA A 433 -40.96 -0.87 -0.53
C ALA A 433 -40.12 0.41 -0.38
N ARG A 434 -38.80 0.25 -0.18
CA ARG A 434 -37.84 1.36 -0.11
C ARG A 434 -37.73 2.11 -1.46
N LEU A 435 -37.66 1.41 -2.60
CA LEU A 435 -37.62 1.99 -3.96
C LEU A 435 -38.89 2.79 -4.27
N LYS A 436 -40.08 2.26 -3.96
CA LYS A 436 -41.36 2.97 -4.12
C LYS A 436 -41.44 4.25 -3.27
N ARG A 437 -40.79 4.26 -2.10
CA ARG A 437 -40.70 5.43 -1.21
C ARG A 437 -39.72 6.51 -1.71
N LEU A 438 -38.67 6.12 -2.45
CA LEU A 438 -37.67 7.05 -2.99
C LEU A 438 -38.05 7.59 -4.38
N ALA A 439 -38.46 6.73 -5.30
CA ALA A 439 -38.72 7.10 -6.71
C ALA A 439 -40.21 7.25 -7.06
N GLY A 440 -41.13 6.96 -6.13
CA GLY A 440 -42.56 6.84 -6.40
C GLY A 440 -42.96 5.46 -6.94
N SER A 441 -44.22 5.06 -6.74
CA SER A 441 -44.71 3.70 -7.02
C SER A 441 -44.44 3.23 -8.45
N ASP A 442 -44.81 4.06 -9.41
CA ASP A 442 -44.96 3.64 -10.80
C ASP A 442 -43.61 3.70 -11.54
N ARG A 443 -42.84 4.75 -11.25
CA ARG A 443 -41.46 4.94 -11.72
C ARG A 443 -40.52 3.88 -11.16
N ALA A 444 -40.61 3.55 -9.86
CA ALA A 444 -39.84 2.44 -9.29
C ALA A 444 -40.14 1.11 -10.01
N MET A 445 -41.42 0.80 -10.23
CA MET A 445 -41.82 -0.41 -10.97
C MET A 445 -41.38 -0.38 -12.44
N GLN A 446 -41.31 0.78 -13.10
CA GLN A 446 -40.72 0.91 -14.45
C GLN A 446 -39.21 0.62 -14.42
N MET A 447 -38.45 1.29 -13.54
CA MET A 447 -36.99 1.13 -13.43
C MET A 447 -36.59 -0.33 -13.13
N VAL A 448 -37.29 -1.02 -12.22
CA VAL A 448 -37.09 -2.46 -11.96
C VAL A 448 -37.32 -3.31 -13.21
N ARG A 449 -38.40 -3.05 -13.96
CA ARG A 449 -38.71 -3.79 -15.19
C ARG A 449 -37.65 -3.56 -16.27
N ASP A 450 -37.11 -2.36 -16.40
CA ASP A 450 -36.10 -2.04 -17.42
C ASP A 450 -34.69 -2.50 -17.05
N ALA A 451 -34.31 -2.45 -15.76
CA ALA A 451 -33.11 -3.10 -15.24
C ALA A 451 -33.13 -4.62 -15.48
N LEU A 452 -34.25 -5.29 -15.18
CA LEU A 452 -34.40 -6.73 -15.40
C LEU A 452 -34.41 -7.11 -16.89
N LYS A 453 -34.96 -6.26 -17.78
CA LYS A 453 -34.82 -6.40 -19.24
C LYS A 453 -33.37 -6.26 -19.69
N LYS A 454 -32.61 -5.29 -19.15
CA LYS A 454 -31.20 -5.06 -19.48
C LYS A 454 -30.35 -6.29 -19.10
N ALA A 455 -30.46 -6.77 -17.86
CA ALA A 455 -29.76 -7.96 -17.39
C ALA A 455 -30.08 -9.21 -18.23
N LYS A 456 -31.36 -9.44 -18.56
CA LYS A 456 -31.78 -10.58 -19.41
C LYS A 456 -31.26 -10.46 -20.85
N ARG A 457 -31.12 -9.25 -21.40
CA ARG A 457 -30.47 -9.00 -22.71
C ARG A 457 -28.97 -9.26 -22.66
N GLU A 458 -28.29 -8.86 -21.60
CA GLU A 458 -26.85 -9.06 -21.41
C GLU A 458 -26.51 -10.55 -21.20
N LYS A 459 -27.28 -11.29 -20.41
CA LYS A 459 -27.19 -12.76 -20.28
C LYS A 459 -27.33 -13.46 -21.65
N LYS A 460 -28.31 -13.06 -22.48
CA LYS A 460 -28.48 -13.59 -23.84
C LYS A 460 -27.29 -13.26 -24.75
N ARG A 461 -26.76 -12.03 -24.70
CA ARG A 461 -25.59 -11.60 -25.49
C ARG A 461 -24.30 -12.34 -25.09
N ASN A 462 -24.13 -12.66 -23.82
CA ASN A 462 -22.98 -13.41 -23.32
C ASN A 462 -23.08 -14.90 -23.68
N ALA A 463 -24.28 -15.50 -23.64
CA ALA A 463 -24.50 -16.87 -24.12
C ALA A 463 -24.13 -17.04 -25.60
N SER A 464 -24.52 -16.09 -26.47
CA SER A 464 -24.18 -16.12 -27.90
C SER A 464 -22.68 -15.99 -28.21
N LYS A 465 -21.83 -15.60 -27.24
CA LYS A 465 -20.38 -15.50 -27.43
C LYS A 465 -19.61 -16.81 -27.17
N ARG A 466 -20.27 -17.87 -26.68
CA ARG A 466 -19.66 -19.21 -26.46
C ARG A 466 -20.00 -20.23 -27.56
N ALA A 467 -20.54 -19.81 -28.70
CA ALA A 467 -20.99 -20.69 -29.77
C ALA A 467 -19.96 -20.85 -30.90
N ILE A 468 -19.20 -21.95 -30.85
CA ILE A 468 -18.44 -22.55 -31.97
C ILE A 468 -19.05 -23.95 -32.22
N PRO A 469 -19.16 -24.44 -33.48
CA PRO A 469 -20.22 -25.38 -33.84
C PRO A 469 -20.03 -26.84 -33.38
N ARG A 470 -21.15 -27.57 -33.45
CA ARG A 470 -21.34 -28.96 -32.98
C ARG A 470 -20.43 -29.98 -33.68
N SER A 471 -20.06 -31.00 -32.92
CA SER A 471 -20.02 -32.40 -33.36
C SER A 471 -20.94 -33.23 -32.44
N ALA A 472 -21.30 -34.45 -32.83
CA ALA A 472 -22.51 -35.11 -32.34
C ALA A 472 -22.40 -35.80 -30.96
N GLU A 473 -23.45 -35.61 -30.17
CA GLU A 473 -24.22 -36.67 -29.47
C GLU A 473 -23.48 -37.74 -28.64
N VAL A 474 -23.61 -37.65 -27.31
CA VAL A 474 -24.48 -38.52 -26.48
C VAL A 474 -24.60 -37.90 -25.08
N ALA A 475 -25.74 -38.10 -24.41
CA ALA A 475 -25.94 -37.86 -22.97
C ALA A 475 -26.60 -39.12 -22.37
N PRO A 476 -26.40 -39.43 -21.07
CA PRO A 476 -27.18 -38.75 -20.04
C PRO A 476 -26.37 -38.31 -18.80
N ALA A 477 -27.08 -37.71 -17.85
CA ALA A 477 -26.53 -36.99 -16.70
C ALA A 477 -25.95 -37.87 -15.57
N SER A 478 -24.95 -37.33 -14.89
CA SER A 478 -24.78 -37.42 -13.43
C SER A 478 -24.16 -36.11 -12.97
N THR A 479 -24.82 -35.39 -12.06
CA THR A 479 -24.34 -34.12 -11.51
C THR A 479 -24.08 -34.30 -10.01
N GLU A 480 -22.81 -34.33 -9.63
CA GLU A 480 -22.39 -34.05 -8.24
C GLU A 480 -21.70 -32.69 -8.19
N ALA A 481 -21.95 -31.95 -7.10
CA ALA A 481 -21.74 -30.52 -7.07
C ALA A 481 -20.30 -30.14 -6.67
N LEU A 482 -19.60 -29.42 -7.55
CA LEU A 482 -18.42 -28.65 -7.16
C LEU A 482 -18.87 -27.37 -6.45
N THR A 483 -18.72 -27.34 -5.13
CA THR A 483 -18.92 -26.13 -4.32
C THR A 483 -17.71 -25.19 -4.44
N ASP A 484 -17.53 -24.57 -5.61
CA ASP A 484 -16.63 -23.42 -5.75
C ASP A 484 -17.17 -22.27 -4.88
N SER A 485 -16.55 -22.07 -3.70
CA SER A 485 -16.98 -21.07 -2.72
C SER A 485 -16.58 -19.66 -3.17
N VAL A 486 -17.34 -19.10 -4.11
CA VAL A 486 -17.24 -17.70 -4.52
C VAL A 486 -17.85 -16.82 -3.41
N ALA A 487 -17.02 -16.49 -2.42
CA ALA A 487 -17.36 -15.57 -1.33
C ALA A 487 -17.86 -14.24 -1.91
N SER A 488 -19.16 -13.98 -1.74
CA SER A 488 -19.81 -12.76 -2.25
C SER A 488 -19.86 -11.68 -1.15
N PRO A 489 -19.76 -10.37 -1.46
CA PRO A 489 -19.32 -9.34 -0.50
C PRO A 489 -20.38 -8.87 0.52
N ILE A 490 -21.29 -9.73 0.96
CA ILE A 490 -22.56 -9.34 1.63
C ILE A 490 -22.70 -9.91 3.06
N SER A 491 -21.82 -10.82 3.49
CA SER A 491 -21.91 -11.43 4.83
C SER A 491 -21.35 -10.56 5.98
N GLU A 492 -20.70 -9.43 5.69
CA GLU A 492 -20.01 -8.63 6.73
C GLU A 492 -20.94 -7.66 7.50
N THR A 493 -22.12 -7.31 6.96
CA THR A 493 -22.94 -6.20 7.49
C THR A 493 -23.91 -6.55 8.63
N PHE A 494 -23.98 -7.82 9.08
CA PHE A 494 -24.97 -8.27 10.09
C PHE A 494 -24.41 -8.96 11.34
N ASN A 495 -23.10 -9.23 11.42
CA ASN A 495 -22.50 -9.96 12.55
C ASN A 495 -21.77 -9.05 13.57
N HIS A 496 -21.85 -7.73 13.44
CA HIS A 496 -20.89 -6.80 14.05
C HIS A 496 -21.21 -6.34 15.49
N VAL A 497 -22.27 -6.85 16.13
CA VAL A 497 -22.71 -6.38 17.46
C VAL A 497 -22.26 -7.31 18.60
N ASP A 498 -22.39 -8.64 18.43
CA ASP A 498 -22.16 -9.61 19.53
C ASP A 498 -20.74 -10.22 19.55
N SER A 499 -19.89 -9.95 18.55
CA SER A 499 -18.56 -10.58 18.43
C SER A 499 -17.58 -10.17 19.54
N ALA A 500 -17.60 -8.90 19.98
CA ALA A 500 -16.59 -8.36 20.88
C ALA A 500 -16.53 -9.10 22.24
N ALA A 501 -17.69 -9.47 22.80
CA ALA A 501 -17.78 -10.17 24.08
C ALA A 501 -17.32 -11.64 24.00
N LEU A 502 -17.39 -12.27 22.82
CA LEU A 502 -16.92 -13.63 22.58
C LEU A 502 -15.42 -13.67 22.27
N GLN A 503 -14.93 -12.69 21.48
CA GLN A 503 -13.56 -12.65 21.00
C GLN A 503 -12.53 -12.36 22.11
N GLU A 504 -12.92 -11.61 23.14
CA GLU A 504 -12.12 -11.43 24.36
C GLU A 504 -11.99 -12.73 25.19
N LEU A 505 -13.01 -13.60 25.15
CA LEU A 505 -12.99 -14.92 25.78
C LEU A 505 -12.17 -15.93 24.97
N ASP A 506 -12.27 -15.92 23.64
CA ASP A 506 -11.46 -16.76 22.75
C ASP A 506 -9.97 -16.43 22.85
N ARG A 507 -9.60 -15.15 22.97
CA ARG A 507 -8.20 -14.73 23.13
C ARG A 507 -7.57 -15.25 24.43
N GLN A 508 -8.38 -15.52 25.46
CA GLN A 508 -7.97 -16.17 26.71
C GLN A 508 -8.04 -17.71 26.64
N ARG A 509 -8.57 -18.28 25.55
CA ARG A 509 -8.80 -19.72 25.36
C ARG A 509 -8.31 -20.27 24.02
N ILE A 510 -7.08 -19.95 23.62
CA ILE A 510 -6.38 -20.71 22.58
C ILE A 510 -6.23 -22.16 23.07
N SER A 511 -7.12 -23.04 22.62
CA SER A 511 -7.22 -24.42 23.07
C SER A 511 -5.90 -25.16 22.84
N PRO A 512 -5.47 -26.08 23.73
CA PRO A 512 -4.30 -26.93 23.47
C PRO A 512 -4.40 -27.66 22.12
N HIS A 513 -5.61 -28.07 21.73
CA HIS A 513 -5.89 -28.66 20.42
C HIS A 513 -5.62 -27.67 19.26
N GLU A 514 -5.92 -26.39 19.43
CA GLU A 514 -5.70 -25.37 18.40
C GLU A 514 -4.21 -25.04 18.25
N ARG A 515 -3.45 -25.02 19.36
CA ARG A 515 -1.98 -24.92 19.31
C ARG A 515 -1.37 -26.14 18.60
N PHE A 516 -1.89 -27.33 18.89
CA PHE A 516 -1.47 -28.58 18.26
C PHE A 516 -1.78 -28.61 16.75
N THR A 517 -2.98 -28.19 16.33
CA THR A 517 -3.29 -28.06 14.89
C THR A 517 -2.46 -26.99 14.20
N ARG A 518 -2.18 -25.84 14.84
CA ARG A 518 -1.27 -24.81 14.31
C ARG A 518 0.14 -25.36 14.05
N ILE A 519 0.70 -26.16 14.96
CA ILE A 519 2.00 -26.84 14.79
C ILE A 519 1.94 -27.86 13.64
N LEU A 520 0.82 -28.57 13.48
CA LEU A 520 0.62 -29.58 12.44
C LEU A 520 0.14 -29.03 11.07
N THR A 521 -0.24 -27.75 10.96
CA THR A 521 -0.45 -27.05 9.67
C THR A 521 0.86 -26.55 9.05
N ALA A 522 0.89 -26.45 7.71
CA ALA A 522 2.04 -25.97 6.96
C ALA A 522 2.08 -24.44 6.79
N LEU A 523 0.91 -23.80 6.76
CA LEU A 523 0.76 -22.40 6.45
C LEU A 523 0.97 -21.54 7.71
N PRO A 524 1.82 -20.50 7.66
CA PRO A 524 1.81 -19.42 8.64
C PRO A 524 0.46 -18.72 8.69
N GLU A 525 0.20 -17.93 9.74
CA GLU A 525 -1.01 -17.09 9.82
C GLU A 525 -1.11 -16.18 8.58
N ASN A 526 -2.32 -16.01 8.04
CA ASN A 526 -2.57 -15.29 6.77
C ASN A 526 -1.88 -13.92 6.72
N ARG A 527 -1.90 -13.17 7.84
CA ARG A 527 -1.23 -11.87 7.98
C ARG A 527 0.30 -11.99 7.82
N ALA A 528 0.92 -12.93 8.52
CA ALA A 528 2.36 -13.16 8.45
C ALA A 528 2.79 -13.64 7.04
N LEU A 529 2.02 -14.54 6.42
CA LEU A 529 2.27 -15.01 5.05
C LEU A 529 2.19 -13.86 4.03
N VAL A 530 1.19 -12.99 4.15
CA VAL A 530 0.97 -11.83 3.27
C VAL A 530 2.08 -10.77 3.45
N HIS A 531 2.52 -10.53 4.68
CA HIS A 531 3.66 -9.64 4.99
C HIS A 531 4.99 -10.20 4.45
N GLU A 532 5.24 -11.49 4.64
CA GLU A 532 6.43 -12.15 4.10
C GLU A 532 6.47 -12.14 2.57
N LEU A 533 5.33 -12.28 1.89
CA LEU A 533 5.25 -12.17 0.42
C LEU A 533 5.55 -10.75 -0.10
N LEU A 534 5.28 -9.70 0.69
CA LEU A 534 5.65 -8.33 0.33
C LEU A 534 7.17 -8.11 0.41
N ILE A 535 7.82 -8.62 1.46
CA ILE A 535 9.28 -8.49 1.68
C ILE A 535 10.07 -9.45 0.77
N ASN A 536 9.61 -10.69 0.68
CA ASN A 536 10.21 -11.81 -0.05
C ASN A 536 9.21 -12.35 -1.09
N LYS A 537 9.22 -11.79 -2.30
CA LYS A 537 8.28 -12.15 -3.39
C LYS A 537 8.37 -13.61 -3.87
N GLU A 538 9.43 -14.32 -3.48
CA GLU A 538 9.66 -15.75 -3.73
C GLU A 538 9.60 -16.58 -2.43
N PHE A 539 8.87 -16.09 -1.40
CA PHE A 539 8.75 -16.73 -0.10
C PHE A 539 8.30 -18.20 -0.21
N LYS A 540 8.99 -19.05 0.54
CA LYS A 540 8.74 -20.48 0.68
C LYS A 540 8.99 -20.86 2.14
N ILE A 541 8.17 -21.77 2.65
CA ILE A 541 8.34 -22.38 3.96
C ILE A 541 9.61 -23.24 3.91
N GLU A 542 10.54 -23.02 4.85
CA GLU A 542 11.78 -23.80 4.94
C GLU A 542 11.52 -25.22 5.47
N GLU A 543 12.16 -26.19 4.83
CA GLU A 543 12.04 -27.63 5.14
C GLU A 543 12.44 -27.98 6.58
N THR A 544 13.48 -27.32 7.11
CA THR A 544 13.92 -27.47 8.50
C THR A 544 12.84 -27.00 9.49
N GLN A 545 12.33 -25.78 9.31
CA GLN A 545 11.32 -25.18 10.21
C GLN A 545 10.01 -25.98 10.23
N TYR A 546 9.61 -26.52 9.07
CA TYR A 546 8.40 -27.33 8.95
C TYR A 546 8.55 -28.76 9.49
N THR A 547 9.67 -29.42 9.17
CA THR A 547 9.81 -30.87 9.40
C THR A 547 10.30 -31.19 10.80
N GLU A 548 11.08 -30.32 11.46
CA GLU A 548 11.67 -30.64 12.77
C GLU A 548 10.64 -30.85 13.90
N PRO A 549 9.59 -30.00 14.07
CA PRO A 549 8.53 -30.26 15.05
C PRO A 549 7.76 -31.56 14.74
N ARG A 550 7.59 -31.88 13.45
CA ARG A 550 6.90 -33.09 12.98
C ARG A 550 7.70 -34.35 13.26
N LYS A 551 9.04 -34.34 13.11
CA LYS A 551 9.91 -35.45 13.52
C LYS A 551 9.77 -35.75 15.01
N GLN A 552 9.70 -34.72 15.87
CA GLN A 552 9.57 -34.89 17.32
C GLN A 552 8.22 -35.54 17.68
N VAL A 553 7.11 -35.05 17.09
CA VAL A 553 5.78 -35.66 17.26
C VAL A 553 5.73 -37.08 16.68
N MET A 554 6.34 -37.32 15.51
CA MET A 554 6.41 -38.64 14.86
C MET A 554 7.21 -39.64 15.70
N ALA A 555 8.36 -39.24 16.26
CA ALA A 555 9.17 -40.10 17.11
C ALA A 555 8.40 -40.54 18.37
N HIS A 556 7.72 -39.60 19.03
CA HIS A 556 6.86 -39.92 20.18
C HIS A 556 5.68 -40.82 19.79
N MET A 557 5.03 -40.56 18.65
CA MET A 557 3.94 -41.41 18.14
C MET A 557 4.41 -42.82 17.78
N CYS A 558 5.61 -42.98 17.22
CA CYS A 558 6.21 -44.30 16.96
C CYS A 558 6.52 -45.04 18.26
N GLU A 559 6.93 -44.33 19.31
CA GLU A 559 7.16 -44.90 20.63
C GLU A 559 5.86 -45.38 21.30
N MET A 560 4.76 -44.63 21.15
CA MET A 560 3.42 -45.09 21.56
C MET A 560 2.92 -46.26 20.71
N MET A 561 3.05 -46.19 19.39
CA MET A 561 2.63 -47.27 18.48
C MET A 561 3.35 -48.59 18.77
N ARG A 562 4.65 -48.56 19.15
CA ARG A 562 5.37 -49.75 19.62
C ARG A 562 4.72 -50.35 20.87
N ARG A 563 4.50 -49.54 21.92
CA ARG A 563 3.83 -49.97 23.17
C ARG A 563 2.44 -50.55 22.93
N ASP A 564 1.66 -49.94 22.04
CA ASP A 564 0.30 -50.38 21.74
C ASP A 564 0.24 -51.61 20.81
N VAL A 565 1.24 -51.81 19.96
CA VAL A 565 1.43 -53.07 19.20
C VAL A 565 1.79 -54.20 20.15
N ASP A 566 2.69 -53.97 21.11
CA ASP A 566 3.03 -54.93 22.18
C ASP A 566 1.81 -55.25 23.07
N ALA A 567 0.90 -54.28 23.26
CA ALA A 567 -0.38 -54.45 23.95
C ALA A 567 -1.51 -55.06 23.08
N GLY A 568 -1.23 -55.40 21.82
CA GLY A 568 -2.18 -56.07 20.91
C GLY A 568 -3.18 -55.15 20.19
N MET A 569 -3.04 -53.83 20.28
CA MET A 569 -3.94 -52.85 19.63
C MET A 569 -3.46 -52.40 18.23
N GLY A 570 -2.45 -53.05 17.66
CA GLY A 570 -1.79 -52.64 16.40
C GLY A 570 -2.69 -52.48 15.17
N THR A 571 -3.81 -53.21 15.09
CA THR A 571 -4.78 -53.06 13.99
C THR A 571 -5.38 -51.66 13.94
N ASN A 572 -5.61 -51.05 15.10
CA ASN A 572 -6.23 -49.72 15.20
C ASN A 572 -5.26 -48.65 14.71
N TRP A 573 -3.97 -48.79 15.03
CA TRP A 573 -2.89 -47.94 14.52
C TRP A 573 -2.69 -48.07 13.00
N THR A 574 -2.85 -49.28 12.46
CA THR A 574 -2.74 -49.52 11.01
C THR A 574 -3.86 -48.80 10.24
N VAL A 575 -5.10 -48.90 10.73
CA VAL A 575 -6.25 -48.18 10.16
C VAL A 575 -6.13 -46.66 10.35
N ALA A 576 -5.69 -46.20 11.51
CA ALA A 576 -5.48 -44.77 11.79
C ALA A 576 -4.36 -44.16 10.94
N MET A 577 -3.28 -44.90 10.67
CA MET A 577 -2.26 -44.41 9.74
C MET A 577 -2.76 -44.43 8.29
N ALA A 578 -3.55 -45.43 7.89
CA ALA A 578 -4.16 -45.47 6.57
C ALA A 578 -5.07 -44.26 6.31
N THR A 579 -5.92 -43.85 7.28
CA THR A 579 -6.73 -42.62 7.12
C THR A 579 -5.87 -41.36 6.99
N VAL A 580 -4.83 -41.22 7.81
CA VAL A 580 -3.94 -40.04 7.79
C VAL A 580 -3.15 -39.96 6.47
N ILE A 581 -2.65 -41.09 5.97
CA ILE A 581 -1.95 -41.17 4.67
C ILE A 581 -2.93 -40.88 3.53
N GLN A 582 -4.12 -41.49 3.53
CA GLN A 582 -5.15 -41.26 2.52
C GLN A 582 -5.55 -39.78 2.46
N ASP A 583 -5.93 -39.18 3.59
CA ASP A 583 -6.34 -37.77 3.69
C ASP A 583 -5.26 -36.80 3.17
N ARG A 584 -3.99 -37.00 3.58
CA ARG A 584 -2.86 -36.16 3.13
C ARG A 584 -2.59 -36.27 1.62
N LEU A 585 -2.68 -37.47 1.05
CA LEU A 585 -2.51 -37.70 -0.38
C LEU A 585 -3.69 -37.13 -1.18
N LEU A 586 -4.93 -37.31 -0.71
CA LEU A 586 -6.13 -36.80 -1.37
C LEU A 586 -6.20 -35.26 -1.30
N ARG A 587 -5.80 -34.61 -0.20
CA ARG A 587 -5.65 -33.14 -0.11
C ARG A 587 -4.68 -32.57 -1.15
N SER A 588 -3.63 -33.33 -1.48
CA SER A 588 -2.62 -32.94 -2.46
C SER A 588 -3.07 -33.14 -3.92
N LEU A 589 -4.18 -33.84 -4.13
CA LEU A 589 -4.73 -34.22 -5.43
C LEU A 589 -6.05 -33.50 -5.72
N ARG A 590 -6.33 -33.25 -7.00
CA ARG A 590 -7.65 -32.74 -7.41
C ARG A 590 -8.65 -33.91 -7.51
N PRO A 591 -9.87 -33.77 -6.97
CA PRO A 591 -10.96 -34.71 -7.22
C PRO A 591 -11.16 -34.96 -8.72
N GLY A 592 -11.43 -36.21 -9.10
CA GLY A 592 -11.61 -36.61 -10.50
C GLY A 592 -10.33 -36.97 -11.28
N ASN A 593 -9.13 -36.87 -10.68
CA ASN A 593 -7.93 -37.48 -11.24
C ASN A 593 -7.97 -39.01 -11.05
N SER A 594 -7.51 -39.81 -12.02
CA SER A 594 -7.42 -41.27 -11.87
C SER A 594 -6.52 -41.71 -10.70
N LEU A 595 -5.50 -40.92 -10.36
CA LEU A 595 -4.70 -41.13 -9.15
C LEU A 595 -5.47 -40.84 -7.86
N TYR A 596 -6.43 -39.90 -7.87
CA TYR A 596 -7.30 -39.63 -6.71
C TYR A 596 -8.21 -40.84 -6.45
N VAL A 597 -8.82 -41.38 -7.50
CA VAL A 597 -9.67 -42.59 -7.43
C VAL A 597 -8.86 -43.78 -6.90
N LEU A 598 -7.71 -44.09 -7.51
CA LEU A 598 -6.84 -45.21 -7.11
C LEU A 598 -6.39 -45.12 -5.64
N VAL A 599 -6.03 -43.92 -5.16
CA VAL A 599 -5.66 -43.71 -3.74
C VAL A 599 -6.89 -43.85 -2.83
N SER A 600 -8.07 -43.38 -3.26
CA SER A 600 -9.30 -43.52 -2.47
C SER A 600 -9.78 -44.98 -2.33
N GLU A 601 -9.63 -45.79 -3.39
CA GLU A 601 -10.05 -47.20 -3.40
C GLU A 601 -9.09 -48.11 -2.62
N VAL A 602 -7.78 -47.97 -2.81
CA VAL A 602 -6.79 -48.88 -2.20
C VAL A 602 -6.53 -48.57 -0.72
N LEU A 603 -6.73 -47.32 -0.28
CA LEU A 603 -6.54 -46.89 1.11
C LEU A 603 -7.86 -46.59 1.84
N ASP A 604 -9.01 -47.11 1.40
CA ASP A 604 -10.26 -47.02 2.16
C ASP A 604 -10.05 -47.65 3.56
N PRO A 605 -10.20 -46.88 4.66
CA PRO A 605 -10.02 -47.40 6.01
C PRO A 605 -10.95 -48.56 6.35
N LYS A 606 -12.14 -48.67 5.73
CA LYS A 606 -13.05 -49.80 5.92
C LYS A 606 -12.49 -51.07 5.27
N LEU A 607 -11.88 -50.93 4.10
CA LEU A 607 -11.20 -52.03 3.41
C LEU A 607 -9.98 -52.47 4.22
N VAL A 608 -9.11 -51.53 4.64
CA VAL A 608 -7.94 -51.81 5.49
C VAL A 608 -8.34 -52.47 6.81
N GLU A 609 -9.38 -51.96 7.48
CA GLU A 609 -9.90 -52.58 8.70
C GLU A 609 -10.41 -54.01 8.46
N SER A 610 -11.16 -54.25 7.36
CA SER A 610 -11.64 -55.59 7.03
C SER A 610 -10.50 -56.57 6.74
N GLN A 611 -9.43 -56.13 6.05
CA GLN A 611 -8.24 -56.92 5.77
C GLN A 611 -7.42 -57.20 7.03
N CYS A 612 -7.30 -56.23 7.94
CA CYS A 612 -6.66 -56.41 9.25
C CYS A 612 -7.42 -57.43 10.10
N ARG A 613 -8.76 -57.31 10.21
CA ARG A 613 -9.63 -58.26 10.93
C ARG A 613 -9.60 -59.67 10.34
N ALA A 614 -9.36 -59.79 9.02
CA ALA A 614 -9.20 -61.08 8.33
C ALA A 614 -7.75 -61.63 8.36
N GLY A 615 -6.78 -60.90 8.93
CA GLY A 615 -5.37 -61.30 8.93
C GLY A 615 -4.69 -61.26 7.54
N ALA A 616 -5.29 -60.58 6.57
CA ALA A 616 -4.89 -60.59 5.15
C ALA A 616 -4.13 -59.32 4.71
N PHE A 617 -3.98 -58.32 5.58
CA PHE A 617 -3.26 -57.08 5.26
C PHE A 617 -1.74 -57.31 5.25
N SER A 618 -1.07 -57.03 4.12
CA SER A 618 0.39 -57.14 3.98
C SER A 618 1.05 -55.77 3.86
N TYR A 619 1.90 -55.44 4.83
CA TYR A 619 2.70 -54.20 4.84
C TYR A 619 3.61 -54.07 3.62
N GLU A 620 4.18 -55.18 3.13
CA GLU A 620 5.04 -55.17 1.93
C GLU A 620 4.25 -54.69 0.70
N SER A 621 3.06 -55.24 0.49
CA SER A 621 2.18 -54.85 -0.63
C SER A 621 1.75 -53.37 -0.57
N PHE A 622 1.58 -52.84 0.64
CA PHE A 622 1.32 -51.42 0.87
C PHE A 622 2.54 -50.55 0.55
N PHE A 623 3.74 -50.92 0.99
CA PHE A 623 4.95 -50.16 0.67
C PHE A 623 5.27 -50.19 -0.83
N ASP A 624 5.05 -51.31 -1.54
CA ASP A 624 5.26 -51.38 -3.00
C ASP A 624 4.22 -50.56 -3.80
N PHE A 625 2.98 -50.49 -3.32
CA PHE A 625 1.97 -49.57 -3.84
C PHE A 625 2.41 -48.10 -3.65
N MET A 626 2.91 -47.74 -2.47
CA MET A 626 3.43 -46.40 -2.19
C MET A 626 4.67 -46.06 -3.02
N ASN A 627 5.62 -46.99 -3.19
CA ASN A 627 6.77 -46.87 -4.10
C ASN A 627 6.33 -46.61 -5.56
N THR A 628 5.18 -47.16 -5.95
CA THR A 628 4.59 -46.99 -7.30
C THR A 628 3.84 -45.65 -7.48
N ILE A 629 3.46 -44.97 -6.39
CA ILE A 629 2.65 -43.74 -6.42
C ILE A 629 3.47 -42.48 -6.06
N LEU A 630 4.34 -42.51 -5.05
CA LEU A 630 5.09 -41.32 -4.62
C LEU A 630 5.88 -40.64 -5.76
N PRO A 631 6.56 -41.36 -6.69
CA PRO A 631 7.26 -40.73 -7.83
C PRO A 631 6.34 -40.06 -8.86
N LYS A 632 5.02 -40.27 -8.77
CA LYS A 632 4.00 -39.62 -9.63
C LYS A 632 3.37 -38.38 -8.97
N LEU A 633 3.62 -38.18 -7.68
CA LEU A 633 3.07 -37.08 -6.88
C LEU A 633 4.13 -36.06 -6.45
N CYS A 634 5.34 -36.52 -6.15
CA CYS A 634 6.45 -35.67 -5.75
C CYS A 634 7.06 -34.90 -6.94
N ALA A 635 7.74 -33.79 -6.66
CA ALA A 635 8.47 -33.06 -7.68
C ALA A 635 9.76 -33.80 -8.09
N PRO A 636 10.21 -33.75 -9.37
CA PRO A 636 11.35 -34.55 -9.86
C PRO A 636 12.72 -34.32 -9.20
N TYR A 637 12.83 -33.32 -8.32
CA TYR A 637 14.04 -33.08 -7.52
C TYR A 637 14.08 -33.90 -6.23
N ARG A 638 12.94 -34.49 -5.81
CA ARG A 638 12.81 -35.42 -4.67
C ARG A 638 13.06 -36.89 -5.04
N ASP A 639 13.12 -37.21 -6.34
CA ASP A 639 13.49 -38.52 -6.90
C ASP A 639 14.62 -39.28 -6.17
N PRO A 640 15.75 -38.68 -5.76
CA PRO A 640 16.78 -39.40 -5.01
C PRO A 640 16.28 -39.93 -3.65
N VAL A 641 15.51 -39.14 -2.90
CA VAL A 641 14.95 -39.53 -1.58
C VAL A 641 13.93 -40.66 -1.73
N LEU A 642 13.19 -40.67 -2.85
CA LEU A 642 12.25 -41.76 -3.16
C LEU A 642 12.95 -43.07 -3.54
N LYS A 643 14.12 -42.99 -4.19
CA LYS A 643 14.95 -44.17 -4.50
C LYS A 643 15.60 -44.73 -3.24
N GLU A 644 16.17 -43.86 -2.42
CA GLU A 644 16.69 -44.19 -1.09
C GLU A 644 15.63 -44.94 -0.26
N PHE A 645 14.39 -44.44 -0.19
CA PHE A 645 13.29 -45.13 0.50
C PHE A 645 12.86 -46.48 -0.12
N ALA A 646 12.93 -46.61 -1.44
CA ALA A 646 12.60 -47.86 -2.14
C ALA A 646 13.68 -48.94 -1.96
N GLU A 647 14.95 -48.52 -1.90
CA GLU A 647 16.13 -49.36 -1.70
C GLU A 647 16.31 -49.75 -0.21
N ASP A 648 16.05 -48.83 0.74
CA ASP A 648 16.14 -49.08 2.19
C ASP A 648 14.91 -49.82 2.75
N GLN A 649 14.89 -51.13 2.52
CA GLN A 649 13.97 -52.08 3.16
C GLN A 649 14.36 -52.45 4.61
N SER A 650 15.27 -51.70 5.22
CA SER A 650 15.88 -51.97 6.53
C SER A 650 15.05 -51.40 7.71
N GLY A 651 14.98 -52.15 8.81
CA GLY A 651 14.28 -51.76 10.06
C GLY A 651 12.83 -52.27 10.15
N ASP A 652 12.15 -51.92 11.24
CA ASP A 652 10.79 -52.42 11.50
C ASP A 652 9.77 -51.77 10.56
N ALA A 653 8.60 -52.42 10.40
CA ALA A 653 7.47 -51.84 9.67
C ALA A 653 7.07 -50.44 10.21
N ILE A 654 7.21 -50.21 11.52
CA ILE A 654 6.96 -48.90 12.17
C ILE A 654 8.00 -47.86 11.74
N ASP A 655 9.28 -48.22 11.63
CA ASP A 655 10.33 -47.28 11.20
C ASP A 655 10.19 -46.94 9.71
N ARG A 656 9.84 -47.93 8.88
CA ARG A 656 9.56 -47.72 7.46
C ARG A 656 8.31 -46.85 7.26
N LEU A 657 7.31 -46.99 8.14
CA LEU A 657 6.11 -46.14 8.18
C LEU A 657 6.42 -44.70 8.64
N ALA A 658 7.34 -44.52 9.59
CA ALA A 658 7.83 -43.22 10.01
C ALA A 658 8.59 -42.50 8.89
N ARG A 659 9.48 -43.21 8.17
CA ARG A 659 10.17 -42.68 6.97
C ARG A 659 9.18 -42.30 5.87
N LEU A 660 8.17 -43.14 5.62
CA LEU A 660 7.09 -42.88 4.67
C LEU A 660 6.32 -41.60 5.02
N MET A 661 5.95 -41.43 6.29
CA MET A 661 5.25 -40.23 6.77
C MET A 661 6.10 -38.96 6.62
N GLY A 662 7.41 -39.03 6.86
CA GLY A 662 8.33 -37.93 6.59
C GLY A 662 8.34 -37.51 5.11
N ILE A 663 8.29 -38.47 4.18
CA ILE A 663 8.18 -38.18 2.73
C ILE A 663 6.82 -37.54 2.39
N ILE A 664 5.73 -37.95 3.04
CA ILE A 664 4.40 -37.36 2.85
C ILE A 664 4.33 -35.93 3.46
N ASP A 665 5.03 -35.66 4.56
CA ASP A 665 5.22 -34.30 5.07
C ASP A 665 5.98 -33.42 4.06
N LEU A 666 7.06 -33.93 3.46
CA LEU A 666 7.80 -33.21 2.39
C LEU A 666 6.93 -32.94 1.15
N LEU A 667 6.13 -33.92 0.72
CA LEU A 667 5.13 -33.73 -0.35
C LEU A 667 4.09 -32.66 0.00
N SER A 668 3.64 -32.63 1.26
CA SER A 668 2.68 -31.64 1.77
C SER A 668 3.28 -30.23 1.80
N LEU A 669 4.57 -30.10 2.16
CA LEU A 669 5.32 -28.84 2.08
C LEU A 669 5.53 -28.40 0.62
N ASP A 670 5.89 -29.31 -0.28
CA ASP A 670 6.08 -29.01 -1.71
C ASP A 670 4.76 -28.55 -2.35
N HIS A 671 3.64 -29.20 -2.04
CA HIS A 671 2.30 -28.77 -2.46
C HIS A 671 1.93 -27.39 -1.89
N THR A 672 2.19 -27.15 -0.60
CA THR A 672 1.90 -25.86 0.06
C THR A 672 2.73 -24.73 -0.57
N ASN A 673 4.04 -24.95 -0.76
CA ASN A 673 4.93 -24.00 -1.41
C ASN A 673 4.55 -23.76 -2.88
N PHE A 674 4.04 -24.75 -3.60
CA PHE A 674 3.47 -24.57 -4.94
C PHE A 674 2.20 -23.69 -4.90
N MET A 675 1.27 -23.95 -4.00
CA MET A 675 0.04 -23.15 -3.85
C MET A 675 0.34 -21.69 -3.48
N ILE A 676 1.32 -21.45 -2.59
CA ILE A 676 1.83 -20.10 -2.28
C ILE A 676 2.37 -19.42 -3.56
N GLN A 677 3.20 -20.11 -4.35
CA GLN A 677 3.75 -19.55 -5.60
C GLN A 677 2.68 -19.23 -6.65
N VAL A 678 1.58 -20.01 -6.71
CA VAL A 678 0.45 -19.74 -7.62
C VAL A 678 -0.39 -18.55 -7.14
N ALA A 679 -0.62 -18.41 -5.83
CA ALA A 679 -1.41 -17.32 -5.25
C ALA A 679 -0.63 -15.99 -5.11
N ALA A 680 0.69 -16.04 -4.95
CA ALA A 680 1.56 -14.91 -4.66
C ALA A 680 1.32 -13.65 -5.53
N PRO A 681 1.10 -13.73 -6.86
CA PRO A 681 0.87 -12.53 -7.67
C PRO A 681 -0.40 -11.75 -7.30
N GLN A 682 -1.45 -12.45 -6.87
CA GLN A 682 -2.70 -11.84 -6.40
C GLN A 682 -2.56 -11.35 -4.95
N LEU A 683 -1.99 -12.19 -4.08
CA LEU A 683 -1.76 -11.84 -2.67
C LEU A 683 -0.91 -10.57 -2.56
N ILE A 684 0.21 -10.46 -3.30
CA ILE A 684 1.10 -9.28 -3.29
C ILE A 684 0.38 -8.01 -3.77
N GLN A 685 -0.62 -8.12 -4.65
CA GLN A 685 -1.39 -6.97 -5.14
C GLN A 685 -2.37 -6.44 -4.08
N GLU A 686 -3.00 -7.32 -3.31
CA GLU A 686 -3.99 -6.93 -2.29
C GLU A 686 -3.37 -6.72 -0.89
N ALA A 687 -2.16 -7.25 -0.68
CA ALA A 687 -1.44 -7.28 0.60
C ALA A 687 -1.41 -5.95 1.38
N PRO A 688 -1.07 -4.78 0.78
CA PRO A 688 -1.02 -3.53 1.55
C PRO A 688 -2.39 -3.12 2.09
N GLY A 689 -3.46 -3.38 1.33
CA GLY A 689 -4.84 -3.10 1.75
C GLY A 689 -5.38 -4.09 2.77
N TYR A 690 -4.94 -5.36 2.72
CA TYR A 690 -5.24 -6.36 3.74
C TYR A 690 -4.56 -6.04 5.07
N GLU A 691 -3.27 -5.70 5.04
CA GLU A 691 -2.48 -5.36 6.22
C GLU A 691 -2.99 -4.07 6.88
N GLN A 692 -3.33 -3.05 6.09
CA GLN A 692 -3.98 -1.82 6.58
C GLN A 692 -5.29 -2.13 7.31
N ARG A 693 -6.20 -2.90 6.71
CA ARG A 693 -7.50 -3.24 7.32
C ARG A 693 -7.33 -4.10 8.59
N THR A 694 -6.38 -5.03 8.58
CA THR A 694 -6.13 -5.92 9.73
C THR A 694 -5.50 -5.17 10.90
N PHE A 695 -4.57 -4.25 10.63
CA PHE A 695 -3.97 -3.37 11.64
C PHE A 695 -4.98 -2.34 12.18
N GLU A 696 -5.81 -1.75 11.31
CA GLU A 696 -6.87 -0.80 11.70
C GLU A 696 -7.93 -1.47 12.58
N ARG A 697 -8.40 -2.66 12.22
CA ARG A 697 -9.28 -3.48 13.07
C ARG A 697 -8.60 -3.79 14.41
N GLY A 698 -7.35 -4.23 14.39
CA GLY A 698 -6.59 -4.51 15.62
C GLY A 698 -6.44 -3.30 16.54
N LEU A 699 -6.45 -2.08 16.01
CA LEU A 699 -6.45 -0.82 16.76
C LEU A 699 -7.86 -0.43 17.28
N GLN A 700 -8.93 -0.74 16.54
CA GLN A 700 -10.32 -0.55 16.96
C GLN A 700 -10.70 -1.53 18.09
N ASP A 701 -10.29 -2.79 17.97
CA ASP A 701 -10.48 -3.85 18.96
C ASP A 701 -9.63 -3.63 20.24
N GLY A 702 -8.83 -2.57 20.32
CA GLY A 702 -7.86 -2.32 21.41
C GLY A 702 -6.71 -3.34 21.48
N SER A 703 -6.70 -4.35 20.62
CA SER A 703 -5.75 -5.47 20.62
C SER A 703 -4.30 -5.07 20.33
N MET A 704 -4.11 -3.93 19.67
CA MET A 704 -2.84 -3.25 19.38
C MET A 704 -2.95 -1.77 19.79
N THR A 705 -1.87 -1.20 20.31
CA THR A 705 -1.80 0.24 20.62
C THR A 705 -0.75 0.93 19.74
N LEU A 706 -0.60 2.26 19.86
CA LEU A 706 0.42 3.05 19.17
C LEU A 706 1.45 3.65 20.14
N GLY A 707 1.61 3.06 21.33
CA GLY A 707 2.48 3.57 22.39
C GLY A 707 3.97 3.55 22.02
N LYS A 708 4.47 2.39 21.59
CA LYS A 708 5.86 2.19 21.14
C LYS A 708 6.12 3.05 19.89
N SER A 709 5.21 3.06 18.92
CA SER A 709 5.29 3.85 17.68
C SER A 709 5.39 5.36 17.94
N ARG A 710 4.57 5.91 18.84
CA ARG A 710 4.67 7.33 19.26
C ARG A 710 6.01 7.61 19.96
N ARG A 711 6.47 6.71 20.84
CA ARG A 711 7.76 6.83 21.57
C ARG A 711 8.96 6.82 20.61
N PHE A 712 9.00 5.86 19.68
CA PHE A 712 9.97 5.76 18.60
C PHE A 712 10.03 7.04 17.77
N TRP A 713 8.88 7.52 17.28
CA TRP A 713 8.81 8.72 16.44
C TRP A 713 9.32 9.97 17.16
N ARG A 714 8.88 10.18 18.42
CA ARG A 714 9.31 11.33 19.26
C ARG A 714 10.82 11.31 19.50
N THR A 715 11.38 10.13 19.83
CA THR A 715 12.82 9.96 20.09
C THR A 715 13.67 10.31 18.88
N HIS A 716 13.40 9.69 17.71
CA HIS A 716 14.23 9.92 16.53
C HIS A 716 13.98 11.27 15.86
N ARG A 717 12.76 11.84 15.95
CA ARG A 717 12.51 13.23 15.54
C ARG A 717 13.34 14.20 16.39
N LYS A 718 13.40 14.02 17.71
CA LYS A 718 14.23 14.87 18.60
C LYS A 718 15.71 14.77 18.23
N ILE A 719 16.24 13.56 18.06
CA ILE A 719 17.67 13.35 17.70
C ILE A 719 18.02 14.12 16.42
N ILE A 720 17.20 14.03 15.37
CA ILE A 720 17.46 14.73 14.10
C ILE A 720 17.26 16.25 14.23
N VAL A 721 16.25 16.71 14.96
CA VAL A 721 16.04 18.15 15.26
C VAL A 721 17.26 18.74 15.96
N ASP A 722 17.78 18.06 16.98
CA ASP A 722 18.97 18.50 17.71
C ASP A 722 20.26 18.35 16.89
N GLU A 723 20.31 17.44 15.91
CA GLU A 723 21.37 17.36 14.89
C GLU A 723 21.28 18.46 13.81
N LEU A 724 20.09 18.98 13.51
CA LEU A 724 19.88 20.11 12.59
C LEU A 724 20.25 21.43 13.28
N ARG A 725 19.81 21.64 14.52
CA ARG A 725 20.22 22.79 15.38
C ARG A 725 21.73 22.91 15.54
N LYS A 726 22.45 21.78 15.60
CA LYS A 726 23.93 21.74 15.65
C LYS A 726 24.61 22.09 14.32
N ARG A 727 23.88 22.12 13.20
CA ARG A 727 24.37 22.50 11.87
C ARG A 727 23.97 23.92 11.47
N ASP A 728 22.86 24.43 12.00
CA ASP A 728 22.39 25.81 11.85
C ASP A 728 22.19 26.46 13.24
N PRO A 729 23.28 26.85 13.93
CA PRO A 729 23.22 27.46 15.26
C PRO A 729 22.69 28.90 15.23
N GLU A 730 22.67 29.54 14.05
CA GLU A 730 22.13 30.88 13.83
C GLU A 730 20.62 30.84 13.45
N ASN A 731 20.04 29.64 13.32
CA ASN A 731 18.63 29.37 13.03
C ASN A 731 18.12 30.09 11.77
N ILE A 732 18.98 30.21 10.75
CA ILE A 732 18.74 30.97 9.52
C ILE A 732 17.57 30.35 8.72
N ASN A 733 17.40 29.03 8.79
CA ASN A 733 16.40 28.29 8.03
C ASN A 733 15.06 28.12 8.78
N GLY A 734 14.85 28.81 9.91
CA GLY A 734 13.64 28.67 10.73
C GLY A 734 13.61 27.39 11.57
N GLU A 735 12.42 26.99 12.05
CA GLU A 735 12.31 25.76 12.84
C GLU A 735 12.68 24.51 12.01
N PRO A 736 13.58 23.63 12.50
CA PRO A 736 14.00 22.45 11.75
C PRO A 736 12.87 21.41 11.67
N GLN A 737 12.22 21.33 10.52
CA GLN A 737 11.25 20.28 10.19
C GLN A 737 11.94 19.15 9.40
N PRO A 738 12.38 18.04 10.05
CA PRO A 738 12.97 16.92 9.32
C PRO A 738 11.91 16.17 8.53
N PRO A 739 12.16 15.80 7.26
CA PRO A 739 11.20 15.04 6.46
C PRO A 739 11.00 13.64 7.05
N ALA A 740 9.74 13.22 7.14
CA ALA A 740 9.31 11.99 7.82
C ALA A 740 10.10 10.74 7.39
N SER A 741 10.39 10.59 6.09
CA SER A 741 11.14 9.46 5.54
C SER A 741 12.61 9.37 6.01
N LYS A 742 13.21 10.47 6.51
CA LYS A 742 14.54 10.48 7.16
C LYS A 742 14.44 10.20 8.66
N VAL A 743 13.36 10.67 9.33
CA VAL A 743 13.07 10.33 10.74
C VAL A 743 12.90 8.83 10.89
N TYR A 744 12.07 8.24 10.05
CA TYR A 744 11.86 6.80 10.00
C TYR A 744 13.15 6.03 9.68
N ALA A 745 13.89 6.44 8.64
CA ALA A 745 15.14 5.78 8.26
C ALA A 745 16.21 5.84 9.35
N HIS A 746 16.29 6.93 10.13
CA HIS A 746 17.15 6.96 11.32
C HIS A 746 16.66 5.96 12.36
N GLY A 747 15.36 5.94 12.69
CA GLY A 747 14.83 5.06 13.72
C GLY A 747 15.07 3.58 13.44
N LEU A 748 14.77 3.12 12.22
CA LEU A 748 15.00 1.73 11.81
C LEU A 748 16.49 1.35 11.86
N VAL A 749 17.38 2.28 11.49
CA VAL A 749 18.84 2.08 11.57
C VAL A 749 19.34 2.05 13.01
N ASP A 750 18.79 2.88 13.89
CA ASP A 750 19.18 2.94 15.30
C ASP A 750 18.68 1.71 16.08
N LEU A 751 17.49 1.21 15.75
CA LEU A 751 16.94 -0.02 16.32
C LEU A 751 17.86 -1.22 16.07
N VAL A 752 18.40 -1.36 14.85
CA VAL A 752 19.26 -2.50 14.47
C VAL A 752 20.75 -2.27 14.77
N LEU A 753 21.26 -1.04 14.68
CA LEU A 753 22.70 -0.72 14.79
C LEU A 753 23.06 0.09 16.06
N SER A 754 22.24 0.02 17.10
CA SER A 754 22.57 0.52 18.44
C SER A 754 23.52 -0.43 19.20
N ASN A 755 24.21 0.11 20.20
CA ASN A 755 25.11 -0.64 21.10
C ASN A 755 24.35 -1.26 22.29
N ALA A 756 23.08 -1.61 22.11
CA ALA A 756 22.18 -2.21 23.09
C ALA A 756 21.35 -3.29 22.39
N PRO A 757 20.92 -4.36 23.10
CA PRO A 757 20.10 -5.41 22.51
C PRO A 757 18.74 -4.88 22.05
N VAL A 758 18.19 -5.48 20.98
CA VAL A 758 16.86 -5.16 20.44
C VAL A 758 15.77 -5.66 21.39
N SER A 759 15.41 -4.86 22.40
CA SER A 759 14.32 -5.14 23.33
C SER A 759 12.96 -4.83 22.72
N ASP A 760 11.96 -5.69 22.99
CA ASP A 760 10.64 -5.60 22.36
C ASP A 760 9.85 -4.31 22.71
N ASP A 761 10.23 -3.59 23.78
CA ASP A 761 9.72 -2.26 24.16
C ASP A 761 10.17 -1.11 23.25
N LEU A 762 11.13 -1.35 22.34
CA LEU A 762 11.67 -0.39 21.39
C LEU A 762 11.19 -0.62 19.95
N ILE A 763 10.66 -1.80 19.65
CA ILE A 763 10.12 -2.15 18.33
C ILE A 763 8.73 -1.46 18.18
N PRO A 764 8.49 -0.62 17.16
CA PRO A 764 7.16 -0.07 16.88
C PRO A 764 6.13 -1.17 16.62
N GLU A 765 4.87 -0.98 17.02
CA GLU A 765 3.81 -2.00 16.85
C GLU A 765 3.52 -2.35 15.38
N THR A 766 3.93 -1.52 14.42
CA THR A 766 3.86 -1.82 12.98
C THR A 766 4.96 -2.80 12.52
N LEU A 767 6.11 -2.83 13.20
CA LEU A 767 7.26 -3.68 12.91
C LEU A 767 7.27 -4.97 13.76
N GLU A 768 6.20 -5.28 14.49
CA GLU A 768 6.09 -6.45 15.36
C GLU A 768 6.20 -7.78 14.58
N LEU A 769 5.73 -7.82 13.32
CA LEU A 769 5.94 -8.98 12.42
C LEU A 769 7.41 -9.17 12.03
N ASP A 770 8.20 -8.09 11.97
CA ASP A 770 9.64 -8.11 11.68
C ASP A 770 10.53 -8.32 12.92
N ARG A 771 9.94 -8.54 14.12
CA ARG A 771 10.65 -8.75 15.40
C ARG A 771 11.88 -9.65 15.28
N MET A 772 11.71 -10.85 14.74
CA MET A 772 12.80 -11.82 14.59
C MET A 772 13.80 -11.42 13.49
N ARG A 773 13.33 -10.82 12.39
CA ARG A 773 14.20 -10.30 11.32
C ARG A 773 15.11 -9.17 11.81
N LEU A 774 14.58 -8.27 12.63
CA LEU A 774 15.34 -7.17 13.23
C LEU A 774 16.40 -7.68 14.22
N ARG A 775 16.06 -8.68 15.05
CA ARG A 775 17.03 -9.39 15.92
C ARG A 775 18.13 -10.08 15.09
N GLN A 776 17.78 -10.78 14.00
CA GLN A 776 18.76 -11.42 13.10
C GLN A 776 19.70 -10.42 12.41
N LEU A 777 19.16 -9.29 11.92
CA LEU A 777 19.96 -8.21 11.31
C LEU A 777 20.92 -7.57 12.34
N HIS A 778 20.48 -7.44 13.60
CA HIS A 778 21.31 -6.95 14.70
C HIS A 778 22.45 -7.94 15.03
N ALA A 779 22.16 -9.24 15.14
CA ALA A 779 23.17 -10.27 15.33
C ALA A 779 24.18 -10.33 14.16
N GLN A 780 23.71 -10.19 12.90
CA GLN A 780 24.57 -10.09 11.73
C GLN A 780 25.48 -8.86 11.79
N ALA A 781 24.94 -7.69 12.16
CA ALA A 781 25.73 -6.48 12.36
C ALA A 781 26.80 -6.66 13.44
N TYR A 782 26.46 -7.31 14.56
CA TYR A 782 27.40 -7.58 15.65
C TYR A 782 28.52 -8.53 15.21
N ARG A 783 28.22 -9.59 14.44
CA ARG A 783 29.22 -10.49 13.83
C ARG A 783 30.17 -9.73 12.87
N ILE A 784 29.63 -8.81 12.06
CA ILE A 784 30.42 -7.95 11.15
C ILE A 784 31.33 -7.00 11.95
N VAL A 785 30.77 -6.25 12.90
CA VAL A 785 31.50 -5.29 13.74
C VAL A 785 32.61 -5.99 14.54
N ALA A 786 32.30 -7.15 15.11
CA ALA A 786 33.27 -7.95 15.86
C ALA A 786 34.44 -8.40 14.98
N THR A 787 34.14 -9.08 13.86
CA THR A 787 35.16 -9.56 12.93
C THR A 787 36.00 -8.40 12.38
N ALA A 788 35.38 -7.28 12.02
CA ALA A 788 36.07 -6.07 11.60
C ALA A 788 36.96 -5.47 12.70
N SER A 789 36.55 -5.47 13.97
CA SER A 789 37.36 -4.96 15.09
C SER A 789 38.58 -5.83 15.38
N ILE A 790 38.43 -7.16 15.25
CA ILE A 790 39.52 -8.13 15.41
C ILE A 790 40.52 -7.97 14.25
N LEU A 791 40.04 -7.89 13.00
CA LEU A 791 40.89 -7.65 11.83
C LEU A 791 41.58 -6.27 11.88
N LEU A 792 40.88 -5.22 12.31
CA LEU A 792 41.45 -3.87 12.44
C LEU A 792 42.51 -3.80 13.55
N THR A 793 42.28 -4.44 14.69
CA THR A 793 43.29 -4.51 15.76
C THR A 793 44.50 -5.32 15.32
N ALA A 794 44.33 -6.47 14.66
CA ALA A 794 45.43 -7.23 14.07
C ALA A 794 46.22 -6.44 13.01
N LYS A 795 45.54 -5.72 12.09
CA LYS A 795 46.18 -4.83 11.10
C LYS A 795 47.04 -3.75 11.75
N ASN A 796 46.50 -3.08 12.78
CA ASN A 796 47.19 -2.02 13.51
C ASN A 796 48.41 -2.54 14.28
N LEU A 797 48.27 -3.67 14.98
CA LEU A 797 49.37 -4.34 15.71
C LEU A 797 50.51 -4.78 14.77
N LEU A 798 50.17 -5.25 13.57
CA LEU A 798 51.12 -5.60 12.51
C LEU A 798 51.56 -4.42 11.63
N LYS A 799 51.16 -3.17 11.98
CA LYS A 799 51.47 -1.92 11.26
C LYS A 799 51.16 -1.97 9.75
N ARG A 800 50.13 -2.71 9.34
CA ARG A 800 49.70 -2.81 7.93
C ARG A 800 48.65 -1.75 7.60
N ASP A 801 48.46 -1.47 6.31
CA ASP A 801 47.40 -0.58 5.84
C ASP A 801 46.02 -1.11 6.28
N VAL A 802 45.25 -0.26 6.95
CA VAL A 802 43.85 -0.48 7.33
C VAL A 802 42.99 -0.88 6.12
N ARG A 803 43.31 -0.36 4.93
CA ARG A 803 42.62 -0.63 3.66
C ARG A 803 43.08 -1.92 2.96
N SER A 804 44.07 -2.64 3.50
CA SER A 804 44.40 -3.99 3.01
C SER A 804 43.19 -4.92 3.23
N HIS A 805 42.90 -5.77 2.24
CA HIS A 805 41.72 -6.64 2.22
C HIS A 805 42.10 -8.05 2.70
N TRP A 806 41.71 -8.42 3.92
CA TRP A 806 41.93 -9.75 4.51
C TRP A 806 40.63 -10.56 4.38
N LYS A 807 40.09 -10.63 3.15
CA LYS A 807 38.75 -11.16 2.94
C LYS A 807 38.65 -12.66 3.27
N ALA A 808 39.65 -13.45 2.91
CA ALA A 808 39.62 -14.87 3.20
C ALA A 808 39.60 -15.13 4.72
N GLU A 809 40.20 -14.24 5.51
CA GLU A 809 40.28 -14.30 6.98
C GLU A 809 38.93 -13.87 7.57
N ALA A 810 38.32 -12.81 7.03
CA ALA A 810 36.96 -12.39 7.39
C ALA A 810 35.93 -13.48 7.10
N ASP A 811 35.97 -14.08 5.91
CA ASP A 811 35.06 -15.16 5.52
C ASP A 811 35.25 -16.40 6.43
N ARG A 812 36.51 -16.79 6.74
CA ARG A 812 36.83 -17.89 7.68
C ARG A 812 36.37 -17.66 9.12
N ILE A 813 36.32 -16.41 9.58
CA ILE A 813 35.84 -16.06 10.93
C ILE A 813 34.31 -15.95 10.94
N LEU A 814 33.70 -15.33 9.92
CA LEU A 814 32.23 -15.24 9.81
C LEU A 814 31.55 -16.61 9.65
N SER A 815 32.22 -17.59 9.03
CA SER A 815 31.72 -18.96 8.89
C SER A 815 31.74 -19.79 10.17
N LEU A 816 32.27 -19.25 11.29
CA LEU A 816 32.19 -19.92 12.59
C LEU A 816 30.84 -19.59 13.27
N ASP A 817 30.41 -20.47 14.17
CA ASP A 817 29.25 -20.22 15.02
C ASP A 817 29.66 -19.38 16.25
N PHE A 818 29.10 -18.19 16.39
CA PHE A 818 29.45 -17.26 17.46
C PHE A 818 28.82 -17.61 18.81
N ASN A 819 27.92 -18.59 18.87
CA ASN A 819 27.43 -19.14 20.14
C ASN A 819 28.53 -19.97 20.84
N ASP A 820 29.24 -20.85 20.10
CA ASP A 820 30.20 -21.83 20.67
C ASP A 820 31.69 -21.51 20.42
N VAL A 821 32.02 -20.38 19.78
CA VAL A 821 33.41 -20.07 19.39
C VAL A 821 34.32 -19.77 20.59
N ARG A 822 35.25 -20.71 20.82
CA ARG A 822 36.43 -20.49 21.67
C ARG A 822 37.33 -19.40 21.06
N PRO A 823 37.80 -18.41 21.84
CA PRO A 823 38.58 -17.28 21.32
C PRO A 823 39.89 -17.72 20.64
N ASP A 824 40.47 -18.81 21.12
CA ASP A 824 41.73 -19.38 20.66
C ASP A 824 41.64 -19.88 19.19
N ARG A 825 40.43 -20.21 18.71
CA ARG A 825 40.18 -20.63 17.32
C ARG A 825 40.23 -19.46 16.34
N ILE A 826 39.75 -18.27 16.73
CA ILE A 826 39.91 -17.05 15.93
C ILE A 826 41.37 -16.61 15.91
N GLN A 827 42.03 -16.69 17.07
CA GLN A 827 43.44 -16.35 17.20
C GLN A 827 44.33 -17.23 16.29
N SER A 828 44.13 -18.56 16.28
CA SER A 828 44.92 -19.47 15.43
C SER A 828 44.67 -19.29 13.93
N ILE A 829 43.45 -18.93 13.50
CA ILE A 829 43.15 -18.55 12.10
C ILE A 829 43.97 -17.33 11.66
N LEU A 830 44.16 -16.36 12.55
CA LEU A 830 44.94 -15.15 12.26
C LEU A 830 46.44 -15.40 12.35
N GLU A 831 46.93 -16.09 13.38
CA GLU A 831 48.36 -16.39 13.58
C GLU A 831 48.93 -17.33 12.51
N SER A 832 48.18 -18.33 12.06
CA SER A 832 48.58 -19.23 10.96
C SER A 832 48.71 -18.51 9.61
N THR A 833 47.94 -17.44 9.41
CA THR A 833 48.01 -16.60 8.19
C THR A 833 49.06 -15.49 8.34
N HIS A 834 49.20 -14.95 9.56
CA HIS A 834 49.95 -13.75 9.88
C HIS A 834 50.62 -13.91 11.27
N PRO A 835 51.85 -14.44 11.35
CA PRO A 835 52.55 -14.60 12.62
C PRO A 835 52.77 -13.24 13.30
N MET A 836 52.55 -13.19 14.62
CA MET A 836 52.62 -12.00 15.45
C MET A 836 53.63 -12.17 16.59
N PRO A 837 54.28 -11.09 17.06
CA PRO A 837 55.02 -11.10 18.32
C PRO A 837 54.11 -11.51 19.50
N PRO A 838 54.63 -12.19 20.54
CA PRO A 838 53.81 -12.70 21.65
C PRO A 838 53.06 -11.61 22.42
N SER A 839 53.60 -10.39 22.49
CA SER A 839 52.91 -9.24 23.07
C SER A 839 51.71 -8.76 22.25
N ALA A 840 51.81 -8.77 20.92
CA ALA A 840 50.71 -8.43 20.01
C ALA A 840 49.64 -9.55 20.00
N SER A 841 50.07 -10.81 19.98
CA SER A 841 49.23 -12.00 20.15
C SER A 841 48.39 -11.93 21.43
N ALA A 842 49.01 -11.66 22.58
CA ALA A 842 48.30 -11.51 23.86
C ALA A 842 47.31 -10.32 23.87
N GLN A 843 47.67 -9.20 23.24
CA GLN A 843 46.77 -8.04 23.10
C GLN A 843 45.56 -8.34 22.19
N LEU A 844 45.77 -9.09 21.09
CA LEU A 844 44.68 -9.53 20.21
C LEU A 844 43.78 -10.55 20.91
N ALA A 845 44.34 -11.50 21.67
CA ALA A 845 43.56 -12.43 22.50
C ALA A 845 42.66 -11.66 23.49
N ALA A 846 43.17 -10.55 24.04
CA ALA A 846 42.42 -9.67 24.93
C ALA A 846 41.38 -8.77 24.23
N THR A 847 41.49 -8.48 22.93
CA THR A 847 40.40 -7.84 22.16
C THR A 847 39.34 -8.87 21.77
N ILE A 848 39.73 -10.04 21.24
CA ILE A 848 38.83 -11.14 20.86
C ILE A 848 37.87 -11.48 22.02
N ARG A 849 38.38 -11.75 23.24
CA ARG A 849 37.53 -12.10 24.40
C ARG A 849 36.52 -11.00 24.78
N ARG A 850 36.91 -9.72 24.70
CA ARG A 850 36.03 -8.57 25.01
C ARG A 850 35.01 -8.25 23.92
N VAL A 851 35.23 -8.78 22.72
CA VAL A 851 34.39 -8.56 21.53
C VAL A 851 33.44 -9.73 21.29
N LEU A 852 33.79 -10.97 21.65
CA LEU A 852 32.95 -12.13 21.43
C LEU A 852 31.69 -12.18 22.31
N ALA A 853 31.78 -11.84 23.61
CA ALA A 853 30.65 -11.98 24.52
C ALA A 853 29.38 -11.20 24.07
N PRO A 854 29.47 -9.94 23.58
CA PRO A 854 28.33 -9.24 22.99
C PRO A 854 27.76 -9.89 21.72
N VAL A 855 28.57 -10.61 20.95
CA VAL A 855 28.09 -11.31 19.75
C VAL A 855 27.36 -12.59 20.13
N ALA A 856 27.92 -13.40 21.04
CA ALA A 856 27.25 -14.59 21.57
C ALA A 856 25.90 -14.22 22.22
N ALA A 857 25.86 -13.14 23.01
CA ALA A 857 24.63 -12.62 23.58
C ALA A 857 23.61 -12.14 22.52
N ALA A 858 24.06 -11.56 21.40
CA ALA A 858 23.19 -11.15 20.30
C ALA A 858 22.71 -12.34 19.44
N CYS A 859 23.52 -13.39 19.28
CA CYS A 859 23.17 -14.59 18.51
C CYS A 859 22.23 -15.52 19.27
N ALA A 860 22.42 -15.74 20.58
CA ALA A 860 21.53 -16.57 21.41
C ALA A 860 20.07 -16.05 21.46
N VAL A 861 19.84 -14.76 21.18
CA VAL A 861 18.50 -14.15 21.08
C VAL A 861 17.80 -14.44 19.73
N THR A 862 18.50 -15.08 18.79
CA THR A 862 17.97 -15.42 17.45
C THR A 862 17.58 -16.89 17.26
N ASP A 863 17.84 -17.75 18.25
CA ASP A 863 17.60 -19.19 18.17
C ASP A 863 16.10 -19.54 18.37
N PRO A 864 15.42 -20.17 17.37
CA PRO A 864 13.96 -20.34 17.37
C PRO A 864 13.46 -21.47 18.30
N SER A 865 14.34 -22.35 18.76
CA SER A 865 14.02 -23.45 19.70
C SER A 865 13.41 -22.95 21.02
N THR A 866 13.77 -21.73 21.42
CA THR A 866 13.33 -21.10 22.67
C THR A 866 11.85 -20.72 22.71
N GLU A 867 11.18 -20.56 21.56
CA GLU A 867 9.73 -20.25 21.49
C GLU A 867 8.86 -21.50 21.22
N ILE A 868 9.44 -22.68 20.97
CA ILE A 868 8.71 -23.92 20.59
C ILE A 868 9.08 -25.12 21.47
N SER A 869 9.48 -24.89 22.72
CA SER A 869 9.69 -25.97 23.71
C SER A 869 8.34 -26.43 24.29
N VAL A 870 7.72 -27.42 23.67
CA VAL A 870 6.49 -28.06 24.20
C VAL A 870 6.88 -29.06 25.30
N GLU A 871 6.80 -28.63 26.55
CA GLU A 871 6.82 -29.55 27.69
C GLU A 871 5.53 -30.39 27.68
N VAL A 872 5.61 -31.60 27.11
CA VAL A 872 4.56 -32.62 27.24
C VAL A 872 4.63 -33.18 28.67
N PRO A 873 3.59 -33.02 29.51
CA PRO A 873 3.60 -33.54 30.88
C PRO A 873 3.53 -35.06 30.86
N SER A 874 4.69 -35.72 31.02
CA SER A 874 4.75 -37.16 31.23
C SER A 874 4.36 -37.46 32.68
N ASP A 875 3.10 -37.84 32.87
CA ASP A 875 2.51 -38.11 34.19
C ASP A 875 3.07 -39.43 34.76
N ALA A 876 4.26 -39.34 35.35
CA ALA A 876 5.00 -40.44 35.95
C ALA A 876 5.11 -40.23 37.47
N VAL A 877 4.47 -41.12 38.23
CA VAL A 877 4.33 -41.06 39.69
C VAL A 877 5.67 -40.81 40.39
N ARG A 878 5.83 -39.64 41.01
CA ARG A 878 6.91 -39.37 41.95
C ARG A 878 6.52 -39.84 43.34
N GLN A 879 7.22 -40.85 43.84
CA GLN A 879 7.29 -41.14 45.27
C GLN A 879 8.38 -40.24 45.89
N ASP A 880 8.07 -39.58 47.01
CA ASP A 880 9.09 -39.03 47.89
C ASP A 880 9.92 -40.17 48.51
N PRO A 881 11.19 -39.93 48.81
CA PRO A 881 11.52 -39.74 50.23
C PRO A 881 12.47 -38.56 50.49
N ALA A 882 12.32 -37.94 51.66
CA ALA A 882 13.16 -36.85 52.13
C ALA A 882 14.32 -37.31 53.03
N SER A 883 15.53 -36.78 52.82
CA SER A 883 16.52 -36.49 53.89
C SER A 883 17.57 -35.46 53.39
N PRO A 884 18.28 -34.73 54.28
CA PRO A 884 19.05 -33.54 53.89
C PRO A 884 20.60 -33.73 53.87
N ASP A 885 21.29 -32.60 53.71
CA ASP A 885 22.73 -32.33 53.88
C ASP A 885 23.66 -32.97 52.81
N SER A 886 24.46 -32.18 52.08
CA SER A 886 25.44 -31.25 52.65
C SER A 886 25.91 -30.16 51.67
N SER A 887 26.53 -29.11 52.20
CA SER A 887 26.85 -27.88 51.46
C SER A 887 28.25 -27.85 50.82
N SER A 888 28.34 -27.42 49.56
CA SER A 888 29.58 -26.92 48.95
C SER A 888 29.32 -25.69 48.08
N HIS A 889 29.41 -24.49 48.67
CA HIS A 889 29.22 -23.23 47.95
C HIS A 889 30.37 -22.94 46.97
N ALA A 890 30.07 -22.93 45.67
CA ALA A 890 30.94 -22.42 44.61
C ALA A 890 30.13 -21.56 43.62
N GLY A 891 29.47 -20.51 44.12
CA GLY A 891 28.59 -19.65 43.31
C GLY A 891 29.37 -18.63 42.47
N PRO A 892 29.16 -18.55 41.14
CA PRO A 892 29.75 -17.53 40.28
C PRO A 892 28.95 -16.22 40.35
N SER A 893 29.18 -15.41 41.39
CA SER A 893 28.50 -14.12 41.57
C SER A 893 29.15 -12.98 40.77
N THR A 894 28.67 -12.68 39.57
CA THR A 894 28.85 -11.38 38.89
C THR A 894 27.79 -11.20 37.77
N PRO A 895 27.42 -9.96 37.39
CA PRO A 895 26.11 -9.70 36.78
C PRO A 895 26.04 -9.90 35.25
N ALA A 896 24.95 -10.51 34.80
CA ALA A 896 24.64 -10.74 33.37
C ALA A 896 24.48 -9.44 32.54
N GLY A 897 24.23 -8.29 33.17
CA GLY A 897 23.95 -7.01 32.48
C GLY A 897 25.10 -6.44 31.65
N ASN A 898 26.35 -6.85 31.87
CA ASN A 898 27.52 -6.29 31.17
C ASN A 898 27.90 -7.03 29.87
N ALA A 899 27.24 -8.16 29.56
CA ALA A 899 27.63 -9.03 28.45
C ALA A 899 27.05 -8.62 27.08
N SER A 900 25.96 -7.84 27.04
CA SER A 900 25.12 -7.61 25.85
C SER A 900 25.51 -6.41 24.97
N SER A 901 26.63 -5.73 25.25
CA SER A 901 27.02 -4.51 24.52
C SER A 901 28.54 -4.39 24.33
N PHE A 902 29.00 -3.78 23.23
CA PHE A 902 30.44 -3.62 23.00
C PHE A 902 31.04 -2.61 23.97
N ASN A 903 31.86 -3.10 24.89
CA ASN A 903 32.66 -2.26 25.78
C ASN A 903 33.96 -1.77 25.10
N ASP A 904 34.52 -2.56 24.17
CA ASP A 904 35.76 -2.21 23.45
C ASP A 904 35.59 -0.94 22.57
N PRO A 905 36.53 0.02 22.62
CA PRO A 905 36.40 1.28 21.87
C PRO A 905 36.54 1.11 20.36
N VAL A 906 37.26 0.09 19.86
CA VAL A 906 37.39 -0.17 18.42
C VAL A 906 36.09 -0.74 17.88
N ALA A 907 35.47 -1.70 18.58
CA ALA A 907 34.16 -2.22 18.22
C ALA A 907 33.08 -1.13 18.21
N ARG A 908 33.00 -0.28 19.25
CA ARG A 908 32.07 0.87 19.28
C ARG A 908 32.30 1.87 18.14
N LEU A 909 33.56 2.17 17.81
CA LEU A 909 33.90 3.05 16.69
C LEU A 909 33.47 2.45 15.34
N ILE A 910 33.65 1.14 15.15
CA ILE A 910 33.24 0.44 13.92
C ILE A 910 31.71 0.38 13.82
N LEU A 911 30.98 0.05 14.90
CA LEU A 911 29.52 0.07 14.93
C LEU A 911 28.98 1.46 14.59
N SER A 912 29.54 2.53 15.16
CA SER A 912 29.17 3.91 14.85
C SER A 912 29.39 4.25 13.36
N ARG A 913 30.54 3.85 12.79
CA ARG A 913 30.84 4.04 11.35
C ARG A 913 29.93 3.22 10.44
N LEU A 914 29.58 1.99 10.83
CA LEU A 914 28.62 1.14 10.13
C LEU A 914 27.23 1.79 10.13
N ARG A 915 26.76 2.26 11.29
CA ARG A 915 25.50 3.01 11.44
C ARG A 915 25.45 4.22 10.51
N THR A 916 26.51 5.04 10.46
CA THR A 916 26.59 6.19 9.53
C THR A 916 26.60 5.76 8.05
N HIS A 917 27.29 4.68 7.68
CA HIS A 917 27.31 4.18 6.30
C HIS A 917 25.93 3.68 5.86
N VAL A 918 25.28 2.86 6.67
CA VAL A 918 23.94 2.31 6.42
C VAL A 918 22.90 3.44 6.35
N LEU A 919 22.93 4.37 7.30
CA LEU A 919 22.08 5.57 7.30
C LEU A 919 22.27 6.43 6.03
N SER A 920 23.52 6.60 5.58
CA SER A 920 23.83 7.35 4.36
C SER A 920 23.34 6.66 3.08
N ARG A 921 23.16 5.33 3.09
CA ARG A 921 22.58 4.59 1.96
C ARG A 921 21.05 4.63 1.98
N LEU A 922 20.41 4.42 3.12
CA LEU A 922 18.94 4.46 3.24
C LEU A 922 18.36 5.88 3.04
N ASN A 923 19.13 6.93 3.29
CA ASN A 923 18.74 8.32 3.02
C ASN A 923 19.01 8.79 1.58
N ALA A 924 19.55 7.94 0.69
CA ALA A 924 19.74 8.28 -0.72
C ALA A 924 18.38 8.25 -1.46
N SER A 925 17.78 9.42 -1.65
CA SER A 925 16.40 9.56 -2.14
C SER A 925 16.22 9.33 -3.64
N SER A 926 17.18 9.72 -4.45
CA SER A 926 17.11 9.58 -5.92
C SER A 926 17.80 8.31 -6.42
N ALA A 927 17.38 7.80 -7.57
CA ALA A 927 18.01 6.64 -8.19
C ALA A 927 19.49 6.87 -8.52
N SER A 928 19.87 8.10 -8.90
CA SER A 928 21.26 8.50 -9.13
C SER A 928 22.08 8.53 -7.84
N GLU A 929 21.51 8.97 -6.71
CA GLU A 929 22.15 8.86 -5.40
C GLU A 929 22.31 7.41 -4.95
N ARG A 930 21.28 6.55 -5.08
CA ARG A 930 21.37 5.13 -4.72
C ARG A 930 22.47 4.41 -5.52
N VAL A 931 22.53 4.64 -6.84
CA VAL A 931 23.60 4.12 -7.72
C VAL A 931 24.97 4.68 -7.32
N ARG A 932 25.08 5.98 -7.05
CA ARG A 932 26.35 6.61 -6.63
C ARG A 932 26.84 6.04 -5.30
N ALA A 933 25.97 5.98 -4.29
CA ALA A 933 26.30 5.51 -2.95
C ALA A 933 26.79 4.05 -2.98
N THR A 934 26.10 3.19 -3.74
CA THR A 934 26.51 1.79 -3.99
C THR A 934 27.85 1.71 -4.72
N THR A 935 28.07 2.54 -5.75
CA THR A 935 29.35 2.58 -6.49
C THR A 935 30.53 3.01 -5.60
N THR A 936 30.28 3.92 -4.65
CA THR A 936 31.28 4.38 -3.67
C THR A 936 31.36 3.52 -2.41
N ALA A 937 30.52 2.49 -2.26
CA ALA A 937 30.36 1.78 -0.99
C ALA A 937 31.65 1.09 -0.53
N SER A 938 32.40 0.49 -1.46
CA SER A 938 33.71 -0.11 -1.19
C SER A 938 34.74 0.90 -0.68
N GLN A 939 34.78 2.10 -1.27
CA GLN A 939 35.68 3.17 -0.83
C GLN A 939 35.28 3.74 0.54
N SER A 940 33.98 3.89 0.79
CA SER A 940 33.44 4.34 2.08
C SER A 940 33.73 3.32 3.19
N LEU A 941 33.48 2.02 2.96
CA LEU A 941 33.75 0.96 3.93
C LEU A 941 35.26 0.73 4.14
N ALA A 942 36.09 0.81 3.10
CA ALA A 942 37.54 0.81 3.25
C ALA A 942 38.03 2.02 4.09
N GLY A 943 37.43 3.21 3.91
CA GLY A 943 37.67 4.37 4.77
C GLY A 943 37.19 4.20 6.21
N ALA A 944 36.11 3.44 6.42
CA ALA A 944 35.60 3.10 7.75
C ALA A 944 36.46 2.03 8.49
N GLY A 945 37.27 1.25 7.77
CA GLY A 945 38.05 0.13 8.31
C GLY A 945 37.40 -1.25 8.11
N MET A 946 36.45 -1.36 7.18
CA MET A 946 35.69 -2.59 6.84
C MET A 946 35.78 -2.97 5.34
N PRO A 947 36.96 -2.97 4.67
CA PRO A 947 37.05 -3.25 3.24
C PRO A 947 36.57 -4.65 2.82
N GLU A 948 36.54 -5.62 3.73
CA GLU A 948 36.11 -7.00 3.45
C GLU A 948 34.59 -7.13 3.29
N PHE A 949 33.81 -6.38 4.09
CA PHE A 949 32.40 -6.67 4.36
C PHE A 949 31.41 -6.02 3.37
N VAL A 950 31.89 -5.53 2.22
CA VAL A 950 31.06 -4.81 1.23
C VAL A 950 29.85 -5.63 0.76
N SER A 951 30.00 -6.95 0.65
CA SER A 951 28.92 -7.90 0.34
C SER A 951 27.87 -7.95 1.45
N GLU A 952 28.30 -8.21 2.68
CA GLU A 952 27.38 -8.52 3.79
C GLU A 952 26.69 -7.26 4.32
N VAL A 953 27.41 -6.13 4.38
CA VAL A 953 26.79 -4.81 4.61
C VAL A 953 25.85 -4.44 3.46
N GLY A 954 26.15 -4.88 2.23
CA GLY A 954 25.25 -4.79 1.08
C GLY A 954 23.91 -5.49 1.33
N LYS A 955 23.94 -6.79 1.66
CA LYS A 955 22.73 -7.58 1.99
C LYS A 955 21.94 -6.96 3.14
N LEU A 956 22.63 -6.60 4.23
CA LEU A 956 22.03 -5.98 5.42
C LEU A 956 21.32 -4.66 5.08
N THR A 957 21.94 -3.79 4.25
CA THR A 957 21.26 -2.57 3.78
C THR A 957 20.04 -2.86 2.91
N GLU A 958 20.08 -3.89 2.06
CA GLU A 958 18.97 -4.23 1.15
C GLU A 958 17.77 -4.83 1.92
N GLN A 959 18.03 -5.66 2.93
CA GLN A 959 16.98 -6.18 3.81
C GLN A 959 16.33 -5.07 4.64
N LEU A 960 17.11 -4.12 5.16
CA LEU A 960 16.58 -2.91 5.82
C LEU A 960 15.81 -1.99 4.85
N GLU A 961 16.23 -1.90 3.58
CA GLU A 961 15.52 -1.14 2.55
C GLU A 961 14.16 -1.78 2.23
N LYS A 962 14.09 -3.12 2.14
CA LYS A 962 12.84 -3.89 1.95
C LYS A 962 11.86 -3.75 3.12
N VAL A 963 12.31 -3.97 4.37
CA VAL A 963 11.47 -3.79 5.57
C VAL A 963 10.91 -2.36 5.62
N ARG A 964 11.74 -1.36 5.34
CA ARG A 964 11.31 0.05 5.24
C ARG A 964 10.29 0.30 4.14
N GLU A 965 10.49 -0.24 2.94
CA GLU A 965 9.54 -0.06 1.84
C GLU A 965 8.19 -0.70 2.17
N VAL A 966 8.17 -1.87 2.81
CA VAL A 966 6.92 -2.57 3.19
C VAL A 966 6.20 -1.90 4.37
N ASP A 967 6.87 -1.61 5.49
CA ASP A 967 6.26 -0.91 6.64
C ASP A 967 5.73 0.49 6.25
N TRP A 968 6.42 1.19 5.34
CA TRP A 968 5.96 2.49 4.86
C TRP A 968 4.77 2.38 3.89
N LEU A 969 4.71 1.34 3.05
CA LEU A 969 3.56 1.09 2.16
C LEU A 969 2.31 0.67 2.94
N CYS A 970 2.48 -0.19 3.95
CA CYS A 970 1.38 -0.67 4.78
C CYS A 970 0.95 0.39 5.80
N HIS A 971 1.87 0.87 6.64
CA HIS A 971 1.54 1.68 7.83
C HIS A 971 1.86 3.18 7.68
N GLY A 972 2.20 3.67 6.47
CA GLY A 972 2.45 5.10 6.20
C GLY A 972 1.33 6.04 6.70
N MET A 973 0.07 5.62 6.64
CA MET A 973 -1.06 6.38 7.20
C MET A 973 -1.01 6.49 8.74
N VAL A 974 -0.54 5.43 9.42
CA VAL A 974 -0.38 5.40 10.89
C VAL A 974 0.69 6.39 11.33
N TYR A 975 1.82 6.42 10.63
CA TYR A 975 2.84 7.46 10.83
C TYR A 975 2.31 8.87 10.53
N GLY A 976 1.38 9.01 9.57
CA GLY A 976 0.61 10.24 9.34
C GLY A 976 -0.22 10.69 10.54
N ARG A 977 -0.98 9.78 11.17
CA ARG A 977 -1.74 10.06 12.41
C ARG A 977 -0.80 10.45 13.55
N VAL A 978 0.27 9.68 13.77
CA VAL A 978 1.31 9.97 14.78
C VAL A 978 2.01 11.33 14.55
N LEU A 979 2.10 11.79 13.31
CA LEU A 979 2.58 13.13 12.95
C LEU A 979 1.56 14.24 13.26
N GLY A 980 0.28 14.04 12.94
CA GLY A 980 -0.80 14.99 13.23
C GLY A 980 -1.02 15.19 14.73
N ASP A 981 -1.14 14.10 15.48
CA ASP A 981 -1.25 14.10 16.95
C ASP A 981 -0.06 14.79 17.63
N GLY A 982 1.09 14.86 16.96
CA GLY A 982 2.31 15.52 17.44
C GLY A 982 2.34 17.05 17.26
N ILE A 983 1.29 17.65 16.69
CA ILE A 983 1.18 19.11 16.49
C ILE A 983 0.33 19.77 17.58
N SER A 984 -0.60 19.04 18.19
CA SER A 984 -1.33 19.52 19.38
C SER A 984 -0.44 19.42 20.63
N PRO A 985 -0.07 20.54 21.29
CA PRO A 985 0.48 20.46 22.63
C PRO A 985 -0.63 19.97 23.57
N ALA A 986 -0.40 18.86 24.26
CA ALA A 986 -1.31 18.43 25.31
C ALA A 986 -1.33 19.50 26.43
N PRO A 987 -2.50 19.90 26.95
CA PRO A 987 -2.56 20.70 28.17
C PRO A 987 -1.93 19.90 29.32
N LEU A 988 -1.26 20.61 30.23
CA LEU A 988 -0.67 20.08 31.47
C LEU A 988 -1.72 19.88 32.56
#